data_AF-A0A8J7Z6R2-F1
#
_entry.id   AF-A0A8J7Z6R2-F1
#
_cell.length_a   1.000
_cell.length_b   1.000
_cell.length_c   1.000
_cell.angle_alpha   90.00
_cell.angle_beta   90.00
_cell.angle_gamma   90.00
#
_symmetry.space_group_name_H-M   'P 1'
#
loop_
_entity.id
_entity.type
_entity.pdbx_description
1 polymer ?
#
loop_
_entity_poly.entity_id
_entity_poly.type
_entity_poly.pdbx_seq_one_letter_code
_entity_poly.pdbx_strand_id
1 'polypeptide(L)'
;MTRNRGIRDRREAKSSERRSSSQKRSRQNVRSAGMTLSQPPSDSEPPGQPELGMKLTHLGNRFATASDTARKWLTSDWRIPVAISLALTGGLTTLSMAFLLKLPAVPNCPSVFWPLASGSLRLHCAQLAAGKRTTNDLLEAIKLLGTLSADHPLYDEATRMVELWSKDILDLGEEAFNAGKLDEAIGIAKKVPQQSVVKAEVEGRIKRWQGIWSKAEEIYQGAEDALRKENWRQASTNASRLLSIDNRFWQTTKYQELAEKISITRDDISKLAKAKDLLDQGGLKNLQEAVKLASEVQDQSYVYQAAQGVLAKTGQKLFDLAEATLNQRDLNGALESIRQIPAAANLQNEVEDFEKLAIAQSRTWSGNDADFDSAIASAQSIGADRPLYAKARQLVERWQLEKADLAQLNRARQLAQSGRPEDIQAAIANAAQIPSSNPRSAEAQKLVSQLTADFQTKQDRPILDQAEQLASAGDLASLQSAIVQIDRIGAGRALFTEAEDRRQQWQRQIRQIEAQERALAAPPSPTTDATGSLFQNPQSTQSQEIQADQQTLETARSAANGGTIDDYANAIRLADGVPETSAVRGQAQQFMDQLSQQMYLAARSQSDFDMLGAIASAEKIPPRTDAYAQAQQLIRSLRRSLGQ
;
A
#
# COMPACT_ATOMS: atom_id res chain seq x y z
N MET A 1 -33.11 -40.83 27.93
CA MET A 1 -32.15 -40.16 28.82
C MET A 1 -31.27 -39.31 27.91
N THR A 2 -31.39 -37.99 27.83
CA THR A 2 -31.01 -37.00 28.84
C THR A 2 -31.84 -35.71 28.74
N ARG A 3 -32.19 -35.21 29.93
CA ARG A 3 -32.71 -33.89 30.33
C ARG A 3 -31.45 -33.03 30.63
N ASN A 4 -31.36 -31.70 30.65
CA ASN A 4 -32.27 -30.62 31.00
C ASN A 4 -31.55 -29.24 30.82
N ARG A 5 -32.36 -28.17 30.92
CA ARG A 5 -32.10 -26.72 31.15
C ARG A 5 -32.17 -25.86 29.87
N GLY A 6 -33.05 -24.88 29.75
CA GLY A 6 -34.00 -24.28 30.69
C GLY A 6 -34.05 -22.76 30.46
N ILE A 7 -35.19 -22.27 29.97
CA ILE A 7 -35.51 -20.89 29.58
C ILE A 7 -35.80 -20.01 30.82
N ARG A 8 -35.53 -18.69 30.75
CA ARG A 8 -36.44 -17.66 31.32
C ARG A 8 -36.31 -16.26 30.68
N ASP A 9 -37.46 -15.59 30.69
CA ASP A 9 -37.89 -14.38 29.98
C ASP A 9 -37.37 -13.01 30.46
N ARG A 10 -37.24 -12.11 29.47
CA ARG A 10 -37.81 -10.75 29.28
C ARG A 10 -38.56 -10.02 30.43
N ARG A 11 -38.18 -8.74 30.67
CA ARG A 11 -38.99 -7.48 30.80
C ARG A 11 -38.11 -6.35 31.39
N GLU A 12 -37.83 -5.27 30.65
CA GLU A 12 -38.53 -3.96 30.56
C GLU A 12 -38.21 -2.90 31.66
N ALA A 13 -37.66 -1.78 31.18
CA ALA A 13 -38.03 -0.37 31.41
C ALA A 13 -37.68 0.44 32.70
N LYS A 14 -37.05 1.60 32.41
CA LYS A 14 -37.33 3.00 32.87
C LYS A 14 -36.65 3.62 34.13
N SER A 15 -35.73 4.54 33.83
CA SER A 15 -35.70 6.02 34.10
C SER A 15 -35.70 6.65 35.51
N SER A 16 -34.99 7.80 35.56
CA SER A 16 -35.01 8.95 36.52
C SER A 16 -34.04 8.81 37.72
N GLU A 17 -33.32 9.81 38.27
CA GLU A 17 -33.39 11.30 38.41
C GLU A 17 -31.95 11.89 38.52
N ARG A 18 -31.58 13.07 38.01
CA ARG A 18 -31.69 14.47 38.52
C ARG A 18 -31.17 14.77 39.96
N ARG A 19 -30.12 15.63 40.07
CA ARG A 19 -29.95 16.83 40.96
C ARG A 19 -28.50 17.36 40.85
N SER A 20 -28.27 18.58 40.32
CA SER A 20 -28.06 19.88 41.02
C SER A 20 -26.84 19.88 41.97
N SER A 21 -25.91 20.85 41.99
CA SER A 21 -26.14 22.30 42.07
C SER A 21 -24.83 23.11 42.19
N SER A 22 -24.82 24.33 41.61
CA SER A 22 -24.30 25.61 42.17
C SER A 22 -22.75 25.77 42.36
N GLN A 23 -22.09 26.93 42.40
CA GLN A 23 -22.34 28.37 42.18
C GLN A 23 -21.17 29.12 42.87
N LYS A 24 -20.59 30.15 42.23
CA LYS A 24 -19.92 31.31 42.89
C LYS A 24 -19.53 32.33 41.81
N ARG A 25 -20.18 33.51 41.77
CA ARG A 25 -19.76 34.82 42.37
C ARG A 25 -18.58 35.44 41.60
N SER A 26 -18.52 36.74 41.26
CA SER A 26 -19.14 37.93 41.85
C SER A 26 -18.72 39.20 41.05
N ARG A 27 -19.66 40.16 40.90
CA ARG A 27 -19.54 41.66 40.92
C ARG A 27 -18.60 42.37 39.92
N GLN A 28 -18.74 43.65 39.57
CA GLN A 28 -19.81 44.67 39.45
C GLN A 28 -19.09 45.99 39.02
N ASN A 29 -19.61 46.70 38.00
CA ASN A 29 -19.39 48.12 37.63
C ASN A 29 -17.94 48.60 37.29
N VAL A 30 -17.67 49.53 36.37
CA VAL A 30 -18.06 50.96 36.36
C VAL A 30 -17.66 51.62 35.00
N ARG A 31 -18.51 52.56 34.49
CA ARG A 31 -18.24 53.72 33.57
C ARG A 31 -17.78 53.46 32.12
N SER A 32 -17.99 54.30 31.11
CA SER A 32 -18.92 55.40 30.76
C SER A 32 -18.34 56.04 29.48
N ALA A 33 -19.13 56.15 28.41
CA ALA A 33 -18.98 56.97 27.19
C ALA A 33 -19.66 56.17 26.05
N GLY A 34 -20.50 56.68 25.17
CA GLY A 34 -20.73 58.04 24.74
C GLY A 34 -20.93 57.98 23.22
N MET A 35 -22.12 58.35 22.77
CA MET A 35 -22.43 58.93 21.46
C MET A 35 -22.54 58.05 20.18
N THR A 36 -23.78 58.07 19.68
CA THR A 36 -24.26 58.35 18.32
C THR A 36 -24.37 57.28 17.21
N LEU A 37 -25.63 57.19 16.78
CA LEU A 37 -26.21 57.13 15.43
C LEU A 37 -26.42 55.78 14.71
N SER A 38 -27.69 55.65 14.34
CA SER A 38 -28.25 55.05 13.12
C SER A 38 -28.48 53.53 13.06
N GLN A 39 -29.77 53.21 13.27
CA GLN A 39 -30.67 52.26 12.59
C GLN A 39 -30.09 51.15 11.70
N PRO A 40 -30.74 49.97 11.72
CA PRO A 40 -31.62 49.63 10.59
C PRO A 40 -32.96 48.99 11.01
N PRO A 41 -33.94 48.88 10.08
CA PRO A 41 -35.29 48.39 10.37
C PRO A 41 -35.43 46.89 10.09
N SER A 42 -36.36 46.24 10.79
CA SER A 42 -36.87 44.90 10.44
C SER A 42 -38.04 44.56 11.36
N ASP A 43 -39.23 45.05 11.02
CA ASP A 43 -40.48 44.59 11.62
C ASP A 43 -40.99 43.38 10.85
N SER A 44 -41.09 42.25 11.54
CA SER A 44 -42.03 41.18 11.20
C SER A 44 -42.32 40.34 12.44
N GLU A 45 -43.49 40.51 13.06
CA GLU A 45 -44.33 39.37 13.44
C GLU A 45 -45.80 39.80 13.72
N PRO A 46 -46.77 38.88 13.53
CA PRO A 46 -48.20 39.14 13.41
C PRO A 46 -48.96 38.94 14.75
N PRO A 47 -50.29 39.08 14.78
CA PRO A 47 -51.05 39.40 15.99
C PRO A 47 -51.62 38.17 16.71
N GLY A 48 -51.73 38.29 18.04
CA GLY A 48 -52.54 37.41 18.89
C GLY A 48 -53.71 38.19 19.48
N GLN A 49 -54.92 37.76 19.14
CA GLN A 49 -56.21 38.29 19.58
C GLN A 49 -56.52 38.05 21.07
N PRO A 50 -57.52 38.76 21.62
CA PRO A 50 -57.70 38.96 23.05
C PRO A 50 -58.69 37.99 23.69
N GLU A 51 -58.57 37.80 25.00
CA GLU A 51 -59.62 37.25 25.87
C GLU A 51 -60.22 38.37 26.73
N LEU A 52 -61.54 38.32 26.78
CA LEU A 52 -62.48 39.23 27.40
C LEU A 52 -62.50 39.01 28.91
N GLY A 53 -62.52 40.07 29.74
CA GLY A 53 -62.81 39.83 31.15
C GLY A 53 -62.64 40.98 32.13
N MET A 54 -63.68 41.80 32.24
CA MET A 54 -64.29 42.19 33.52
C MET A 54 -63.80 43.47 34.24
N LYS A 55 -64.76 44.42 34.29
CA LYS A 55 -65.12 45.40 35.34
C LYS A 55 -64.17 46.59 35.60
N LEU A 56 -64.63 47.80 35.25
CA LEU A 56 -65.47 48.70 36.07
C LEU A 56 -64.74 49.20 37.32
N THR A 57 -64.01 50.31 37.18
CA THR A 57 -63.98 51.42 38.15
C THR A 57 -63.38 52.67 37.50
N HIS A 58 -63.94 53.84 37.85
CA HIS A 58 -63.51 55.20 37.50
C HIS A 58 -63.79 55.67 36.07
N LEU A 59 -64.92 56.37 35.90
CA LEU A 59 -65.01 57.66 35.18
C LEU A 59 -66.37 58.34 35.50
N GLY A 60 -66.74 58.37 36.78
CA GLY A 60 -67.81 59.23 37.28
C GLY A 60 -67.20 60.52 37.82
N ASN A 61 -66.99 61.52 36.95
CA ASN A 61 -66.92 62.96 37.29
C ASN A 61 -66.43 63.80 36.10
N ARG A 62 -67.20 63.93 35.00
CA ARG A 62 -67.07 65.05 34.01
C ARG A 62 -68.34 65.27 33.15
N PHE A 63 -69.55 65.17 33.70
CA PHE A 63 -70.78 65.36 32.92
C PHE A 63 -71.82 66.31 33.55
N ALA A 64 -71.40 67.33 34.32
CA ALA A 64 -72.34 68.26 34.96
C ALA A 64 -72.05 69.77 34.76
N THR A 65 -71.23 70.17 33.77
CA THR A 65 -70.96 71.60 33.51
C THR A 65 -70.91 71.98 32.02
N ALA A 66 -71.65 71.28 31.15
CA ALA A 66 -71.63 71.52 29.70
C ALA A 66 -73.03 71.74 29.08
N SER A 67 -74.05 72.09 29.87
CA SER A 67 -75.43 72.29 29.37
C SER A 67 -75.90 73.76 29.31
N ASP A 68 -75.23 74.71 29.95
CA ASP A 68 -75.65 76.13 29.93
C ASP A 68 -74.97 76.99 28.86
N THR A 69 -73.81 76.57 28.35
CA THR A 69 -73.06 77.28 27.29
C THR A 69 -73.55 76.94 25.89
N ALA A 70 -74.08 75.73 25.67
CA ALA A 70 -74.62 75.30 24.38
C ALA A 70 -75.91 76.04 23.99
N ARG A 71 -76.72 76.45 24.98
CA ARG A 71 -78.01 77.13 24.76
C ARG A 71 -77.88 78.59 24.32
N LYS A 72 -76.79 79.28 24.70
CA LYS A 72 -76.49 80.65 24.26
C LYS A 72 -75.81 80.72 22.89
N TRP A 73 -75.13 79.64 22.46
CA TRP A 73 -74.48 79.58 21.14
C TRP A 73 -75.49 79.33 19.99
N LEU A 74 -76.52 78.51 20.24
CA LEU A 74 -77.55 78.17 19.25
C LEU A 74 -78.57 79.29 18.93
N THR A 75 -78.59 80.39 19.69
CA THR A 75 -79.56 81.50 19.50
C THR A 75 -78.92 82.83 19.11
N SER A 76 -77.60 82.89 18.87
CA SER A 76 -76.90 84.15 18.56
C SER A 76 -76.87 84.51 17.07
N ASP A 77 -77.18 83.57 16.17
CA ASP A 77 -77.10 83.81 14.73
C ASP A 77 -78.10 82.92 13.96
N TRP A 78 -79.03 83.51 13.21
CA TRP A 78 -80.12 82.78 12.53
C TRP A 78 -79.63 81.81 11.44
N ARG A 79 -78.38 81.98 11.00
CA ARG A 79 -77.68 81.14 10.02
C ARG A 79 -77.35 79.75 10.58
N ILE A 80 -77.19 79.63 11.90
CA ILE A 80 -76.81 78.38 12.58
C ILE A 80 -77.91 77.31 12.50
N PRO A 81 -79.19 77.58 12.84
CA PRO A 81 -80.25 76.58 12.67
C PRO A 81 -80.50 76.19 11.20
N VAL A 82 -80.25 77.11 10.24
CA VAL A 82 -80.35 76.81 8.80
C VAL A 82 -79.21 75.91 8.31
N ALA A 83 -77.98 76.12 8.79
CA ALA A 83 -76.85 75.26 8.47
C ALA A 83 -77.05 73.83 9.03
N ILE A 84 -77.66 73.70 10.22
CA ILE A 84 -77.95 72.41 10.84
C ILE A 84 -79.08 71.67 10.09
N SER A 85 -80.11 72.37 9.59
CA SER A 85 -81.17 71.73 8.79
C SER A 85 -80.69 71.26 7.42
N LEU A 86 -79.79 72.01 6.77
CA LEU A 86 -79.12 71.58 5.53
C LEU A 86 -78.18 70.38 5.76
N ALA A 87 -77.46 70.35 6.89
CA ALA A 87 -76.60 69.23 7.25
C ALA A 87 -77.39 67.94 7.55
N LEU A 88 -78.58 68.05 8.17
CA LEU A 88 -79.46 66.92 8.45
C LEU A 88 -80.11 66.33 7.18
N THR A 89 -80.47 67.17 6.21
CA THR A 89 -81.06 66.71 4.93
C THR A 89 -80.01 66.21 3.93
N GLY A 90 -78.82 66.82 3.88
CA GLY A 90 -77.69 66.30 3.10
C GLY A 90 -77.05 65.02 3.67
N GLY A 91 -77.16 64.79 4.98
CA GLY A 91 -76.66 63.58 5.63
C GLY A 91 -77.46 62.31 5.28
N LEU A 92 -78.75 62.43 5.01
CA LEU A 92 -79.61 61.28 4.69
C LEU A 92 -79.43 60.77 3.24
N THR A 93 -79.18 61.66 2.28
CA THR A 93 -78.94 61.28 0.88
C THR A 93 -77.56 60.63 0.69
N THR A 94 -76.54 61.08 1.43
CA THR A 94 -75.20 60.51 1.41
C THR A 94 -75.14 59.13 2.08
N LEU A 95 -75.87 58.90 3.18
CA LEU A 95 -76.00 57.57 3.81
C LEU A 95 -76.77 56.57 2.93
N SER A 96 -77.81 57.02 2.22
CA SER A 96 -78.56 56.16 1.28
C SER A 96 -77.71 55.80 0.05
N MET A 97 -76.94 56.75 -0.50
CA MET A 97 -76.01 56.49 -1.61
C MET A 97 -74.85 55.59 -1.19
N ALA A 98 -74.38 55.71 0.05
CA ALA A 98 -73.35 54.84 0.63
C ALA A 98 -73.83 53.39 0.82
N PHE A 99 -75.13 53.16 1.06
CA PHE A 99 -75.69 51.80 1.14
C PHE A 99 -75.91 51.17 -0.25
N LEU A 100 -76.18 51.97 -1.29
CA LEU A 100 -76.28 51.48 -2.68
C LEU A 100 -74.91 51.21 -3.33
N LEU A 101 -73.86 51.91 -2.89
CA LEU A 101 -72.47 51.68 -3.31
C LEU A 101 -71.72 50.68 -2.40
N LYS A 102 -72.36 50.20 -1.32
CA LYS A 102 -71.84 49.12 -0.50
C LYS A 102 -72.10 47.81 -1.25
N LEU A 103 -71.08 47.35 -1.99
CA LEU A 103 -71.04 46.01 -2.57
C LEU A 103 -71.60 45.00 -1.56
N PRO A 104 -72.52 44.08 -1.96
CA PRO A 104 -73.02 43.06 -1.05
C PRO A 104 -71.83 42.38 -0.40
N ALA A 105 -71.85 42.29 0.94
CA ALA A 105 -70.77 41.68 1.68
C ALA A 105 -70.50 40.30 1.11
N VAL A 106 -69.27 40.07 0.63
CA VAL A 106 -68.78 38.74 0.25
C VAL A 106 -69.16 37.80 1.39
N PRO A 107 -69.85 36.68 1.14
CA PRO A 107 -70.31 35.82 2.22
C PRO A 107 -69.11 35.38 3.07
N ASN A 108 -69.20 35.59 4.39
CA ASN A 108 -68.22 35.11 5.36
C ASN A 108 -68.31 33.58 5.46
N CYS A 109 -67.77 32.87 4.47
CA CYS A 109 -67.70 31.42 4.39
C CYS A 109 -67.20 30.73 5.68
N PRO A 110 -66.23 31.27 6.47
CA PRO A 110 -65.80 30.62 7.70
C PRO A 110 -66.81 30.68 8.87
N SER A 111 -67.89 31.47 8.78
CA SER A 111 -68.91 31.59 9.84
C SER A 111 -70.30 31.08 9.42
N VAL A 112 -70.38 30.25 8.38
CA VAL A 112 -71.66 29.74 7.86
C VAL A 112 -72.14 28.53 8.66
N PHE A 113 -73.41 28.53 9.07
CA PHE A 113 -74.06 27.35 9.63
C PHE A 113 -74.54 26.41 8.51
N TRP A 114 -73.72 25.41 8.20
CA TRP A 114 -73.92 24.50 7.05
C TRP A 114 -75.29 23.81 6.94
N PRO A 115 -75.97 23.39 8.03
CA PRO A 115 -77.28 22.73 7.91
C PRO A 115 -78.37 23.59 7.27
N LEU A 116 -78.26 24.92 7.31
CA LEU A 116 -79.23 25.87 6.73
C LEU A 116 -78.70 26.59 5.47
N ALA A 117 -77.48 26.27 5.04
CA ALA A 117 -76.87 26.91 3.87
C ALA A 117 -77.50 26.42 2.56
N SER A 118 -77.85 27.34 1.65
CA SER A 118 -78.33 27.00 0.32
C SER A 118 -77.25 26.31 -0.53
N GLY A 119 -77.66 25.49 -1.50
CA GLY A 119 -76.74 24.80 -2.41
C GLY A 119 -75.84 25.77 -3.20
N SER A 120 -76.35 26.95 -3.58
CA SER A 120 -75.57 28.00 -4.26
C SER A 120 -74.51 28.64 -3.36
N LEU A 121 -74.81 28.85 -2.07
CA LEU A 121 -73.85 29.37 -1.09
C LEU A 121 -72.74 28.34 -0.80
N ARG A 122 -73.11 27.06 -0.68
CA ARG A 122 -72.13 25.96 -0.54
C ARG A 122 -71.19 25.89 -1.73
N LEU A 123 -71.73 26.01 -2.95
CA LEU A 123 -70.95 26.03 -4.18
C LEU A 123 -69.98 27.21 -4.25
N HIS A 124 -70.47 28.42 -3.95
CA HIS A 124 -69.64 29.61 -3.97
C HIS A 124 -68.51 29.58 -2.93
N CYS A 125 -68.81 29.13 -1.71
CA CYS A 125 -67.79 28.98 -0.67
C CYS A 125 -66.80 27.85 -0.97
N ALA A 126 -67.25 26.76 -1.60
CA ALA A 126 -66.36 25.70 -2.07
C ALA A 126 -65.40 26.21 -3.17
N GLN A 127 -65.90 26.99 -4.13
CA GLN A 127 -65.06 27.63 -5.16
C GLN A 127 -64.01 28.57 -4.55
N LEU A 128 -64.40 29.36 -3.54
CA LEU A 128 -63.48 30.26 -2.85
C LEU A 128 -62.36 29.50 -2.11
N ALA A 129 -62.71 28.40 -1.44
CA ALA A 129 -61.73 27.52 -0.80
C ALA A 129 -60.79 26.90 -1.84
N ALA A 130 -61.35 26.30 -2.90
CA ALA A 130 -60.56 25.70 -3.98
C ALA A 130 -59.63 26.71 -4.68
N GLY A 131 -60.01 27.98 -4.76
CA GLY A 131 -59.20 29.06 -5.37
C GLY A 131 -57.83 29.26 -4.72
N LYS A 132 -57.61 28.81 -3.48
CA LYS A 132 -56.29 28.85 -2.82
C LYS A 132 -55.33 27.78 -3.31
N ARG A 133 -55.83 26.76 -4.02
CA ARG A 133 -55.05 25.64 -4.60
C ARG A 133 -54.09 24.97 -3.60
N THR A 134 -54.54 24.77 -2.36
CA THR A 134 -53.81 23.94 -1.38
C THR A 134 -54.55 22.61 -1.17
N THR A 135 -53.82 21.57 -0.77
CA THR A 135 -54.42 20.25 -0.51
C THR A 135 -55.56 20.34 0.51
N ASN A 136 -55.40 21.12 1.59
CA ASN A 136 -56.42 21.20 2.64
C ASN A 136 -57.65 22.00 2.17
N ASP A 137 -57.45 23.13 1.49
CA ASP A 137 -58.57 23.95 1.01
C ASP A 137 -59.35 23.26 -0.12
N LEU A 138 -58.69 22.47 -0.97
CA LEU A 138 -59.35 21.65 -2.00
C LEU A 138 -60.17 20.50 -1.37
N LEU A 139 -59.65 19.86 -0.31
CA LEU A 139 -60.41 18.85 0.43
C LEU A 139 -61.62 19.46 1.16
N GLU A 140 -61.47 20.66 1.69
CA GLU A 140 -62.58 21.41 2.28
C GLU A 140 -63.65 21.70 1.22
N ALA A 141 -63.25 22.21 0.04
CA ALA A 141 -64.15 22.45 -1.08
C ALA A 141 -64.91 21.18 -1.51
N ILE A 142 -64.20 20.05 -1.66
CA ILE A 142 -64.80 18.76 -2.00
C ILE A 142 -65.78 18.30 -0.91
N LYS A 143 -65.43 18.45 0.37
CA LYS A 143 -66.28 18.04 1.49
C LYS A 143 -67.59 18.86 1.53
N LEU A 144 -67.53 20.16 1.22
CA LEU A 144 -68.71 21.02 1.15
C LEU A 144 -69.68 20.55 0.05
N LEU A 145 -69.15 20.12 -1.09
CA LEU A 145 -69.94 19.65 -2.23
C LEU A 145 -70.39 18.18 -2.15
N GLY A 146 -69.63 17.32 -1.47
CA GLY A 146 -69.96 15.89 -1.32
C GLY A 146 -71.21 15.62 -0.47
N THR A 147 -71.83 16.65 0.12
CA THR A 147 -73.06 16.54 0.93
C THR A 147 -74.36 16.80 0.15
N LEU A 148 -74.26 17.13 -1.15
CA LEU A 148 -75.43 17.35 -2.00
C LEU A 148 -76.03 16.01 -2.46
N SER A 149 -77.36 15.85 -2.27
CA SER A 149 -78.10 14.66 -2.74
C SER A 149 -78.16 14.62 -4.27
N ALA A 150 -78.29 13.41 -4.83
CA ALA A 150 -78.45 13.17 -6.27
C ALA A 150 -79.68 13.89 -6.87
N ASP A 151 -80.71 14.17 -6.06
CA ASP A 151 -81.93 14.87 -6.49
C ASP A 151 -81.76 16.40 -6.59
N HIS A 152 -80.58 16.95 -6.28
CA HIS A 152 -80.35 18.40 -6.24
C HIS A 152 -80.03 18.96 -7.65
N PRO A 153 -80.61 20.10 -8.08
CA PRO A 153 -80.40 20.66 -9.43
C PRO A 153 -78.93 20.99 -9.80
N LEU A 154 -78.08 21.23 -8.80
CA LEU A 154 -76.65 21.50 -8.97
C LEU A 154 -75.75 20.26 -8.80
N TYR A 155 -76.32 19.06 -8.70
CA TYR A 155 -75.56 17.83 -8.43
C TYR A 155 -74.52 17.53 -9.51
N ASP A 156 -74.88 17.63 -10.78
CA ASP A 156 -73.96 17.37 -11.90
C ASP A 156 -72.79 18.36 -11.91
N GLU A 157 -73.07 19.64 -11.66
CA GLU A 157 -72.05 20.68 -11.60
C GLU A 157 -71.12 20.50 -10.39
N ALA A 158 -71.68 20.15 -9.23
CA ALA A 158 -70.90 19.83 -8.04
C ALA A 158 -70.00 18.61 -8.26
N THR A 159 -70.50 17.58 -8.94
CA THR A 159 -69.74 16.37 -9.28
C THR A 159 -68.58 16.70 -10.23
N ARG A 160 -68.82 17.53 -11.26
CA ARG A 160 -67.75 18.03 -12.15
C ARG A 160 -66.65 18.79 -11.38
N MET A 161 -67.04 19.67 -10.46
CA MET A 161 -66.06 20.42 -9.65
C MET A 161 -65.28 19.52 -8.70
N VAL A 162 -65.95 18.55 -8.05
CA VAL A 162 -65.28 17.56 -7.19
C VAL A 162 -64.26 16.75 -7.99
N GLU A 163 -64.58 16.36 -9.23
CA GLU A 163 -63.64 15.68 -10.12
C GLU A 163 -62.44 16.57 -10.47
N LEU A 164 -62.68 17.83 -10.83
CA LEU A 164 -61.62 18.79 -11.16
C LEU A 164 -60.69 19.07 -9.98
N TRP A 165 -61.24 19.35 -8.79
CA TRP A 165 -60.43 19.56 -7.58
C TRP A 165 -59.70 18.31 -7.11
N SER A 166 -60.27 17.12 -7.35
CA SER A 166 -59.57 15.86 -7.09
C SER A 166 -58.34 15.71 -8.00
N LYS A 167 -58.42 16.16 -9.26
CA LYS A 167 -57.27 16.23 -10.18
C LYS A 167 -56.26 17.29 -9.74
N ASP A 168 -56.72 18.47 -9.29
CA ASP A 168 -55.83 19.51 -8.75
C ASP A 168 -55.03 19.00 -7.54
N ILE A 169 -55.64 18.21 -6.64
CA ILE A 169 -54.93 17.57 -5.53
C ILE A 169 -53.87 16.60 -6.05
N LEU A 170 -54.16 15.82 -7.10
CA LEU A 170 -53.19 14.92 -7.70
C LEU A 170 -52.05 15.68 -8.41
N ASP A 171 -52.30 16.86 -8.95
CA ASP A 171 -51.28 17.72 -9.55
C ASP A 171 -50.37 18.35 -8.48
N LEU A 172 -50.91 18.73 -7.31
CA LEU A 172 -50.08 19.09 -6.15
C LEU A 172 -49.21 17.91 -5.69
N GLY A 173 -49.73 16.68 -5.76
CA GLY A 173 -48.95 15.47 -5.55
C GLY A 173 -47.83 15.31 -6.59
N GLU A 174 -48.11 15.57 -7.87
CA GLU A 174 -47.11 15.56 -8.94
C GLU A 174 -46.02 16.62 -8.72
N GLU A 175 -46.38 17.81 -8.23
CA GLU A 175 -45.42 18.86 -7.85
C GLU A 175 -44.51 18.39 -6.70
N ALA A 176 -45.08 17.79 -5.65
CA ALA A 176 -44.32 17.21 -4.55
C ALA A 176 -43.40 16.05 -5.01
N PHE A 177 -43.90 15.19 -5.91
CA PHE A 177 -43.11 14.12 -6.51
C PHE A 177 -41.91 14.68 -7.29
N ASN A 178 -42.15 15.69 -8.13
CA ASN A 178 -41.09 16.36 -8.90
C ASN A 178 -40.13 17.17 -8.04
N ALA A 179 -40.52 17.54 -6.82
CA ALA A 179 -39.65 18.15 -5.81
C ALA A 179 -38.82 17.12 -5.01
N GLY A 180 -38.93 15.83 -5.31
CA GLY A 180 -38.18 14.77 -4.62
C GLY A 180 -38.85 14.24 -3.35
N LYS A 181 -40.14 14.57 -3.14
CA LYS A 181 -40.88 14.21 -1.93
C LYS A 181 -41.93 13.13 -2.23
N LEU A 182 -41.47 11.92 -2.56
CA LEU A 182 -42.35 10.81 -2.93
C LEU A 182 -43.39 10.50 -1.85
N ASP A 183 -42.99 10.44 -0.58
CA ASP A 183 -43.90 10.12 0.52
C ASP A 183 -44.98 11.20 0.71
N GLU A 184 -44.61 12.47 0.54
CA GLU A 184 -45.55 13.59 0.57
C GLU A 184 -46.53 13.50 -0.61
N ALA A 185 -46.04 13.22 -1.82
CA ALA A 185 -46.88 13.04 -3.00
C ALA A 185 -47.92 11.92 -2.83
N ILE A 186 -47.48 10.74 -2.34
CA ILE A 186 -48.36 9.61 -2.05
C ILE A 186 -49.36 9.98 -0.94
N GLY A 187 -48.91 10.70 0.09
CA GLY A 187 -49.74 11.20 1.17
C GLY A 187 -50.83 12.15 0.69
N ILE A 188 -50.51 13.08 -0.22
CA ILE A 188 -51.45 14.00 -0.85
C ILE A 188 -52.48 13.21 -1.68
N ALA A 189 -52.02 12.29 -2.54
CA ALA A 189 -52.89 11.49 -3.39
C ALA A 189 -53.88 10.62 -2.59
N LYS A 190 -53.45 10.04 -1.47
CA LYS A 190 -54.31 9.21 -0.60
C LYS A 190 -55.40 9.99 0.13
N LYS A 191 -55.31 11.33 0.23
CA LYS A 191 -56.36 12.16 0.84
C LYS A 191 -57.57 12.36 -0.08
N VAL A 192 -57.42 12.11 -1.39
CA VAL A 192 -58.54 12.19 -2.33
C VAL A 192 -59.64 11.20 -1.91
N PRO A 193 -60.91 11.64 -1.78
CA PRO A 193 -61.99 10.76 -1.34
C PRO A 193 -62.17 9.52 -2.21
N GLN A 194 -62.29 8.35 -1.57
CA GLN A 194 -62.38 7.03 -2.21
C GLN A 194 -63.67 6.79 -3.01
N GLN A 195 -64.70 7.61 -2.79
CA GLN A 195 -65.98 7.57 -3.50
C GLN A 195 -65.95 8.42 -4.78
N SER A 196 -64.85 9.12 -5.05
CA SER A 196 -64.70 9.93 -6.27
C SER A 196 -64.53 9.06 -7.51
N VAL A 197 -64.98 9.58 -8.65
CA VAL A 197 -64.77 8.99 -9.98
C VAL A 197 -63.28 8.87 -10.36
N VAL A 198 -62.38 9.53 -9.62
CA VAL A 198 -60.93 9.64 -9.91
C VAL A 198 -60.11 8.54 -9.21
N LYS A 199 -60.72 7.63 -8.44
CA LYS A 199 -60.00 6.59 -7.66
C LYS A 199 -58.97 5.79 -8.48
N ALA A 200 -59.35 5.34 -9.68
CA ALA A 200 -58.45 4.57 -10.55
C ALA A 200 -57.23 5.40 -10.99
N GLU A 201 -57.40 6.70 -11.18
CA GLU A 201 -56.31 7.63 -11.52
C GLU A 201 -55.36 7.83 -10.33
N VAL A 202 -55.90 7.92 -9.10
CA VAL A 202 -55.09 8.02 -7.86
C VAL A 202 -54.15 6.82 -7.74
N GLU A 203 -54.69 5.60 -7.83
CA GLU A 203 -53.90 4.36 -7.72
C GLU A 203 -52.88 4.25 -8.88
N GLY A 204 -53.27 4.64 -10.09
CA GLY A 204 -52.39 4.70 -11.25
C GLY A 204 -51.21 5.67 -11.08
N ARG A 205 -51.47 6.89 -10.60
CA ARG A 205 -50.42 7.90 -10.35
C ARG A 205 -49.46 7.45 -9.26
N ILE A 206 -49.96 6.92 -8.13
CA ILE A 206 -49.12 6.38 -7.05
C ILE A 206 -48.19 5.28 -7.58
N LYS A 207 -48.75 4.32 -8.34
CA LYS A 207 -47.96 3.22 -8.92
C LYS A 207 -46.92 3.74 -9.92
N ARG A 208 -47.26 4.75 -10.74
CA ARG A 208 -46.32 5.42 -11.65
C ARG A 208 -45.17 6.06 -10.87
N TRP A 209 -45.47 6.87 -9.85
CA TRP A 209 -44.44 7.54 -9.04
C TRP A 209 -43.50 6.55 -8.38
N GLN A 210 -44.03 5.50 -7.75
CA GLN A 210 -43.22 4.45 -7.12
C GLN A 210 -42.33 3.72 -8.14
N GLY A 211 -42.87 3.41 -9.32
CA GLY A 211 -42.12 2.74 -10.39
C GLY A 211 -40.98 3.61 -10.95
N ILE A 212 -41.25 4.89 -11.21
CA ILE A 212 -40.24 5.86 -11.66
C ILE A 212 -39.16 6.04 -10.59
N TRP A 213 -39.57 6.18 -9.33
CA TRP A 213 -38.65 6.37 -8.21
C TRP A 213 -37.73 5.17 -8.01
N SER A 214 -38.28 3.96 -7.95
CA SER A 214 -37.50 2.73 -7.81
C SER A 214 -36.50 2.55 -8.96
N LYS A 215 -36.91 2.84 -10.21
CA LYS A 215 -36.02 2.80 -11.37
C LYS A 215 -34.89 3.84 -11.28
N ALA A 216 -35.19 5.04 -10.79
CA ALA A 216 -34.19 6.09 -10.61
C ALA A 216 -33.18 5.72 -9.52
N GLU A 217 -33.63 5.15 -8.41
CA GLU A 217 -32.78 4.64 -7.33
C GLU A 217 -31.85 3.52 -7.82
N GLU A 218 -32.37 2.57 -8.60
CA GLU A 218 -31.57 1.49 -9.19
C GLU A 218 -30.45 2.04 -10.09
N ILE A 219 -30.76 3.04 -10.93
CA ILE A 219 -29.76 3.70 -11.77
C ILE A 219 -28.72 4.42 -10.92
N TYR A 220 -29.15 5.14 -9.89
CA TYR A 220 -28.26 5.90 -9.00
C TYR A 220 -27.31 4.95 -8.25
N GLN A 221 -27.83 3.89 -7.63
CA GLN A 221 -27.05 2.86 -6.94
C GLN A 221 -26.09 2.16 -7.90
N GLY A 222 -26.54 1.82 -9.12
CA GLY A 222 -25.69 1.23 -10.14
C GLY A 222 -24.54 2.14 -10.57
N ALA A 223 -24.71 3.47 -10.50
CA ALA A 223 -23.62 4.42 -10.73
C ALA A 223 -22.62 4.41 -9.56
N GLU A 224 -23.10 4.44 -8.31
CA GLU A 224 -22.23 4.35 -7.13
C GLU A 224 -21.43 3.04 -7.08
N ASP A 225 -22.06 1.91 -7.40
CA ASP A 225 -21.39 0.61 -7.44
C ASP A 225 -20.30 0.55 -8.51
N ALA A 226 -20.54 1.19 -9.66
CA ALA A 226 -19.52 1.33 -10.70
C ALA A 226 -18.34 2.19 -10.22
N LEU A 227 -18.58 3.25 -9.44
CA LEU A 227 -17.52 4.05 -8.83
C LEU A 227 -16.71 3.24 -7.81
N ARG A 228 -17.36 2.46 -6.94
CA ARG A 228 -16.69 1.55 -5.99
C ARG A 228 -15.81 0.52 -6.70
N LYS A 229 -16.18 0.12 -7.91
CA LYS A 229 -15.42 -0.79 -8.79
C LYS A 229 -14.41 -0.07 -9.68
N GLU A 230 -14.08 1.19 -9.38
CA GLU A 230 -13.10 1.99 -10.12
C GLU A 230 -13.49 2.24 -11.59
N ASN A 231 -14.76 2.06 -11.96
CA ASN A 231 -15.26 2.18 -13.32
C ASN A 231 -16.08 3.46 -13.51
N TRP A 232 -15.38 4.59 -13.62
CA TRP A 232 -16.00 5.90 -13.81
C TRP A 232 -16.82 5.98 -15.11
N ARG A 233 -16.42 5.27 -16.19
CA ARG A 233 -17.13 5.32 -17.49
C ARG A 233 -18.54 4.74 -17.36
N GLN A 234 -18.66 3.60 -16.68
CA GLN A 234 -19.96 2.98 -16.41
C GLN A 234 -20.78 3.84 -15.45
N ALA A 235 -20.17 4.46 -14.43
CA ALA A 235 -20.85 5.39 -13.54
C ALA A 235 -21.44 6.59 -14.29
N SER A 236 -20.66 7.23 -15.18
CA SER A 236 -21.14 8.32 -16.04
C SER A 236 -22.26 7.89 -16.98
N THR A 237 -22.20 6.66 -17.51
CA THR A 237 -23.25 6.09 -18.36
C THR A 237 -24.54 5.88 -17.58
N ASN A 238 -24.46 5.43 -16.33
CA ASN A 238 -25.64 5.30 -15.47
C ASN A 238 -26.19 6.68 -15.07
N ALA A 239 -25.32 7.64 -14.73
CA ALA A 239 -25.73 8.99 -14.40
C ALA A 239 -26.50 9.67 -15.55
N SER A 240 -26.07 9.53 -16.80
CA SER A 240 -26.78 10.12 -17.95
C SER A 240 -28.18 9.52 -18.16
N ARG A 241 -28.43 8.26 -17.75
CA ARG A 241 -29.76 7.66 -17.78
C ARG A 241 -30.75 8.35 -16.83
N LEU A 242 -30.28 8.98 -15.74
CA LEU A 242 -31.15 9.76 -14.85
C LEU A 242 -31.79 10.95 -15.57
N LEU A 243 -31.14 11.52 -16.59
CA LEU A 243 -31.70 12.61 -17.39
C LEU A 243 -32.94 12.19 -18.20
N SER A 244 -33.14 10.88 -18.40
CA SER A 244 -34.31 10.33 -19.10
C SER A 244 -35.44 9.88 -18.15
N ILE A 245 -35.23 9.97 -16.84
CA ILE A 245 -36.25 9.64 -15.83
C ILE A 245 -37.26 10.76 -15.77
N ASP A 246 -38.55 10.44 -15.83
CA ASP A 246 -39.65 11.39 -15.79
C ASP A 246 -39.91 11.93 -14.36
N ASN A 247 -38.92 12.64 -13.82
CA ASN A 247 -38.97 13.31 -12.53
C ASN A 247 -37.90 14.42 -12.45
N ARG A 248 -38.32 15.66 -12.20
CA ARG A 248 -37.42 16.82 -12.20
C ARG A 248 -36.29 16.72 -11.18
N PHE A 249 -36.58 16.29 -9.95
CA PHE A 249 -35.57 16.16 -8.88
C PHE A 249 -34.44 15.18 -9.25
N TRP A 250 -34.77 14.05 -9.89
CA TRP A 250 -33.76 13.11 -10.37
C TRP A 250 -32.93 13.65 -11.54
N GLN A 251 -33.57 14.36 -12.47
CA GLN A 251 -32.92 14.97 -13.63
C GLN A 251 -31.99 16.15 -13.26
N THR A 252 -32.30 16.89 -12.20
CA THR A 252 -31.55 18.08 -11.80
C THR A 252 -30.69 17.83 -10.57
N THR A 253 -31.29 17.81 -9.37
CA THR A 253 -30.58 17.77 -8.10
C THR A 253 -29.75 16.50 -7.93
N LYS A 254 -30.35 15.32 -8.11
CA LYS A 254 -29.61 14.06 -7.93
C LYS A 254 -28.61 13.78 -9.03
N TYR A 255 -28.90 14.17 -10.26
CA TYR A 255 -27.93 14.12 -11.34
C TYR A 255 -26.71 15.00 -11.06
N GLN A 256 -26.91 16.25 -10.61
CA GLN A 256 -25.81 17.16 -10.27
C GLN A 256 -24.96 16.62 -9.12
N GLU A 257 -25.61 16.16 -8.04
CA GLU A 257 -24.93 15.53 -6.91
C GLU A 257 -24.07 14.32 -7.35
N LEU A 258 -24.62 13.45 -8.20
CA LEU A 258 -23.91 12.28 -8.71
C LEU A 258 -22.77 12.68 -9.66
N ALA A 259 -22.98 13.67 -10.53
CA ALA A 259 -21.96 14.15 -11.45
C ALA A 259 -20.74 14.74 -10.73
N GLU A 260 -20.98 15.50 -9.65
CA GLU A 260 -19.92 16.01 -8.78
C GLU A 260 -19.12 14.86 -8.14
N LYS A 261 -19.81 13.89 -7.54
CA LYS A 261 -19.19 12.70 -6.95
C LYS A 261 -18.39 11.89 -7.96
N ILE A 262 -18.91 11.72 -9.18
CA ILE A 262 -18.20 11.04 -10.28
C ILE A 262 -16.94 11.82 -10.64
N SER A 263 -17.01 13.15 -10.73
CA SER A 263 -15.85 13.98 -11.06
C SER A 263 -14.73 13.84 -10.02
N ILE A 264 -15.07 13.95 -8.73
CA ILE A 264 -14.12 13.78 -7.62
C ILE A 264 -13.50 12.38 -7.68
N THR A 265 -14.33 11.35 -7.77
CA THR A 265 -13.87 9.96 -7.74
C THR A 265 -13.05 9.59 -8.98
N ARG A 266 -13.34 10.17 -10.16
CA ARG A 266 -12.58 9.90 -11.39
C ARG A 266 -11.11 10.28 -11.24
N ASP A 267 -10.86 11.45 -10.68
CA ASP A 267 -9.49 11.94 -10.52
C ASP A 267 -8.72 11.08 -9.51
N ASP A 268 -9.39 10.64 -8.44
CA ASP A 268 -8.84 9.71 -7.46
C ASP A 268 -8.61 8.29 -8.02
N ILE A 269 -9.50 7.78 -8.87
CA ILE A 269 -9.30 6.50 -9.57
C ILE A 269 -8.00 6.53 -10.39
N SER A 270 -7.72 7.65 -11.07
CA SER A 270 -6.50 7.81 -11.86
C SER A 270 -5.25 7.80 -10.99
N LYS A 271 -5.27 8.51 -9.84
CA LYS A 271 -4.17 8.48 -8.86
C LYS A 271 -3.96 7.09 -8.29
N LEU A 272 -5.04 6.43 -7.91
CA LEU A 272 -5.01 5.08 -7.33
C LEU A 272 -4.47 4.05 -8.33
N ALA A 273 -4.86 4.12 -9.61
CA ALA A 273 -4.33 3.24 -10.64
C ALA A 273 -2.82 3.40 -10.82
N LYS A 274 -2.32 4.65 -10.85
CA LYS A 274 -0.87 4.92 -10.89
C LYS A 274 -0.14 4.43 -9.64
N ALA A 275 -0.73 4.62 -8.46
CA ALA A 275 -0.16 4.13 -7.21
C ALA A 275 -0.03 2.61 -7.19
N LYS A 276 -1.03 1.88 -7.73
CA LYS A 276 -0.98 0.41 -7.87
C LYS A 276 0.15 -0.03 -8.83
N ASP A 277 0.28 0.62 -9.98
CA ASP A 277 1.35 0.31 -10.93
C ASP A 277 2.75 0.54 -10.34
N LEU A 278 2.95 1.66 -9.64
CA LEU A 278 4.20 1.96 -8.92
C LEU A 278 4.46 0.96 -7.77
N LEU A 279 3.42 0.55 -7.06
CA LEU A 279 3.51 -0.51 -6.05
C LEU A 279 4.01 -1.82 -6.66
N ASP A 280 3.51 -2.20 -7.84
CA ASP A 280 3.89 -3.43 -8.53
C ASP A 280 5.32 -3.38 -9.06
N GLN A 281 5.76 -2.24 -9.60
CA GLN A 281 7.15 -2.01 -10.01
C GLN A 281 8.15 -2.12 -8.85
N GLY A 282 7.75 -1.68 -7.65
CA GLY A 282 8.58 -1.72 -6.46
C GLY A 282 9.79 -0.76 -6.51
N GLY A 283 10.68 -0.89 -5.52
CA GLY A 283 11.81 0.02 -5.33
C GLY A 283 11.43 1.30 -4.58
N LEU A 284 12.38 1.87 -3.83
CA LEU A 284 12.13 2.94 -2.86
C LEU A 284 11.40 4.15 -3.47
N LYS A 285 11.88 4.66 -4.60
CA LYS A 285 11.31 5.84 -5.26
C LYS A 285 9.87 5.62 -5.73
N ASN A 286 9.59 4.46 -6.33
CA ASN A 286 8.24 4.15 -6.80
C ASN A 286 7.28 3.95 -5.63
N LEU A 287 7.71 3.28 -4.56
CA LEU A 287 6.91 3.09 -3.36
C LEU A 287 6.62 4.43 -2.66
N GLN A 288 7.58 5.34 -2.59
CA GLN A 288 7.38 6.71 -2.07
C GLN A 288 6.31 7.47 -2.88
N GLU A 289 6.39 7.46 -4.21
CA GLU A 289 5.40 8.12 -5.05
C GLU A 289 4.02 7.42 -4.97
N ALA A 290 3.99 6.09 -4.82
CA ALA A 290 2.77 5.33 -4.59
C ALA A 290 2.08 5.75 -3.27
N VAL A 291 2.84 5.91 -2.18
CA VAL A 291 2.32 6.43 -0.91
C VAL A 291 1.73 7.82 -1.10
N LYS A 292 2.47 8.72 -1.74
CA LYS A 292 2.02 10.09 -2.01
C LYS A 292 0.69 10.10 -2.78
N LEU A 293 0.62 9.43 -3.93
CA LEU A 293 -0.59 9.39 -4.76
C LEU A 293 -1.79 8.76 -4.04
N ALA A 294 -1.58 7.67 -3.29
CA ALA A 294 -2.67 7.02 -2.56
C ALA A 294 -3.12 7.83 -1.33
N SER A 295 -2.24 8.61 -0.71
CA SER A 295 -2.57 9.49 0.42
C SER A 295 -3.35 10.74 0.01
N GLU A 296 -3.27 11.16 -1.25
CA GLU A 296 -4.03 12.29 -1.79
C GLU A 296 -5.49 11.94 -2.12
N VAL A 297 -5.87 10.66 -2.06
CA VAL A 297 -7.24 10.23 -2.29
C VAL A 297 -8.11 10.70 -1.12
N GLN A 298 -9.19 11.42 -1.45
CA GLN A 298 -10.04 12.05 -0.44
C GLN A 298 -10.92 11.02 0.28
N ASP A 299 -11.28 11.30 1.53
CA ASP A 299 -12.15 10.46 2.37
C ASP A 299 -13.59 10.33 1.82
N GLN A 300 -14.09 11.37 1.17
CA GLN A 300 -15.38 11.37 0.47
C GLN A 300 -15.40 10.58 -0.84
N SER A 301 -14.25 10.09 -1.30
CA SER A 301 -14.11 9.33 -2.54
C SER A 301 -14.60 7.89 -2.38
N TYR A 302 -15.31 7.36 -3.37
CA TYR A 302 -15.77 5.96 -3.34
C TYR A 302 -14.62 4.94 -3.37
N VAL A 303 -13.40 5.38 -3.73
CA VAL A 303 -12.19 4.54 -3.79
C VAL A 303 -11.26 4.74 -2.60
N TYR A 304 -11.67 5.49 -1.58
CA TYR A 304 -10.84 5.75 -0.39
C TYR A 304 -10.38 4.47 0.30
N GLN A 305 -11.29 3.51 0.52
CA GLN A 305 -10.95 2.23 1.14
C GLN A 305 -9.96 1.41 0.30
N ALA A 306 -10.10 1.46 -1.03
CA ALA A 306 -9.14 0.81 -1.93
C ALA A 306 -7.75 1.49 -1.84
N ALA A 307 -7.70 2.82 -1.69
CA ALA A 307 -6.46 3.56 -1.45
C ALA A 307 -5.81 3.21 -0.11
N GLN A 308 -6.58 3.08 0.97
CA GLN A 308 -6.05 2.61 2.27
C GLN A 308 -5.46 1.20 2.16
N GLY A 309 -6.11 0.31 1.39
CA GLY A 309 -5.56 -1.03 1.10
C GLY A 309 -4.25 -0.99 0.32
N VAL A 310 -4.10 -0.06 -0.64
CA VAL A 310 -2.83 0.17 -1.34
C VAL A 310 -1.76 0.70 -0.38
N LEU A 311 -2.07 1.71 0.44
CA LEU A 311 -1.14 2.25 1.43
C LEU A 311 -0.64 1.16 2.40
N ALA A 312 -1.53 0.28 2.86
CA ALA A 312 -1.14 -0.82 3.72
C ALA A 312 -0.16 -1.80 3.04
N LYS A 313 -0.45 -2.21 1.80
CA LYS A 313 0.45 -3.06 1.01
C LYS A 313 1.78 -2.38 0.69
N THR A 314 1.75 -1.09 0.37
CA THR A 314 2.96 -0.29 0.12
C THR A 314 3.82 -0.20 1.38
N GLY A 315 3.20 -0.01 2.55
CA GLY A 315 3.91 -0.03 3.84
C GLY A 315 4.60 -1.36 4.13
N GLN A 316 3.94 -2.49 3.83
CA GLN A 316 4.56 -3.82 3.94
C GLN A 316 5.77 -3.96 3.00
N LYS A 317 5.64 -3.59 1.71
CA LYS A 317 6.77 -3.65 0.78
C LYS A 317 7.93 -2.73 1.17
N LEU A 318 7.64 -1.55 1.74
CA LEU A 318 8.67 -0.65 2.26
C LEU A 318 9.40 -1.26 3.46
N PHE A 319 8.68 -1.98 4.33
CA PHE A 319 9.27 -2.72 5.44
C PHE A 319 10.19 -3.84 4.94
N ASP A 320 9.72 -4.67 3.99
CA ASP A 320 10.53 -5.75 3.39
C ASP A 320 11.79 -5.19 2.70
N LEU A 321 11.64 -4.06 2.00
CA LEU A 321 12.77 -3.36 1.37
C LEU A 321 13.78 -2.88 2.42
N ALA A 322 13.31 -2.36 3.55
CA ALA A 322 14.19 -1.92 4.64
C ALA A 322 14.98 -3.09 5.22
N GLU A 323 14.34 -4.25 5.43
CA GLU A 323 15.02 -5.46 5.89
C GLU A 323 16.10 -5.92 4.92
N ALA A 324 15.78 -5.96 3.61
CA ALA A 324 16.72 -6.34 2.57
C ALA A 324 17.90 -5.35 2.49
N THR A 325 17.64 -4.06 2.63
CA THR A 325 18.66 -2.99 2.60
C THR A 325 19.58 -3.06 3.83
N LEU A 326 19.01 -3.33 5.01
CA LEU A 326 19.79 -3.54 6.24
C LEU A 326 20.71 -4.76 6.14
N ASN A 327 20.26 -5.84 5.50
CA ASN A 327 21.09 -7.03 5.27
C ASN A 327 22.29 -6.76 4.36
N GLN A 328 22.19 -5.75 3.47
CA GLN A 328 23.30 -5.26 2.65
C GLN A 328 24.25 -4.32 3.41
N ARG A 329 24.05 -4.16 4.72
CA ARG A 329 24.78 -3.24 5.60
C ARG A 329 24.59 -1.76 5.30
N ASP A 330 23.44 -1.41 4.72
CA ASP A 330 23.03 -0.01 4.55
C ASP A 330 21.96 0.37 5.59
N LEU A 331 22.41 0.90 6.73
CA LEU A 331 21.51 1.39 7.78
C LEU A 331 20.71 2.60 7.29
N ASN A 332 21.33 3.50 6.55
CA ASN A 332 20.69 4.76 6.17
C ASN A 332 19.55 4.51 5.18
N GLY A 333 19.78 3.69 4.16
CA GLY A 333 18.74 3.29 3.21
C GLY A 333 17.62 2.49 3.86
N ALA A 334 17.93 1.64 4.84
CA ALA A 334 16.92 0.91 5.60
C ALA A 334 16.03 1.85 6.43
N LEU A 335 16.62 2.79 7.17
CA LEU A 335 15.87 3.77 7.97
C LEU A 335 15.10 4.75 7.08
N GLU A 336 15.62 5.11 5.91
CA GLU A 336 14.88 5.92 4.93
C GLU A 336 13.61 5.20 4.46
N SER A 337 13.70 3.91 4.15
CA SER A 337 12.57 3.10 3.70
C SER A 337 11.46 3.01 4.76
N ILE A 338 11.84 2.78 6.02
CA ILE A 338 10.90 2.69 7.15
C ILE A 338 10.17 4.01 7.43
N ARG A 339 10.87 5.14 7.34
CA ARG A 339 10.26 6.47 7.59
C ARG A 339 9.15 6.84 6.60
N GLN A 340 9.12 6.18 5.45
CA GLN A 340 8.11 6.40 4.41
C GLN A 340 6.87 5.52 4.58
N ILE A 341 6.84 4.64 5.57
CA ILE A 341 5.70 3.76 5.82
C ILE A 341 4.50 4.60 6.28
N PRO A 342 3.37 4.56 5.55
CA PRO A 342 2.19 5.34 5.91
C PRO A 342 1.51 4.78 7.16
N ALA A 343 0.88 5.64 7.94
CA ALA A 343 0.15 5.23 9.16
C ALA A 343 -0.96 4.21 8.88
N ALA A 344 -1.55 4.25 7.69
CA ALA A 344 -2.55 3.31 7.20
C ALA A 344 -2.07 1.85 7.14
N ALA A 345 -0.75 1.61 7.14
CA ALA A 345 -0.19 0.26 7.19
C ALA A 345 -0.31 -0.39 8.57
N ASN A 346 -0.60 0.38 9.63
CA ASN A 346 -0.69 -0.12 11.01
C ASN A 346 0.56 -0.88 11.48
N LEU A 347 1.75 -0.47 11.03
CA LEU A 347 3.04 -1.09 11.34
C LEU A 347 3.89 -0.28 12.34
N GLN A 348 3.29 0.63 13.12
CA GLN A 348 4.05 1.59 13.93
C GLN A 348 4.94 0.91 14.98
N ASN A 349 4.47 -0.19 15.57
CA ASN A 349 5.24 -0.95 16.55
C ASN A 349 6.40 -1.69 15.88
N GLU A 350 6.14 -2.31 14.73
CA GLU A 350 7.12 -2.98 13.89
C GLU A 350 8.21 -2.01 13.44
N VAL A 351 7.84 -0.80 13.04
CA VAL A 351 8.75 0.28 12.67
C VAL A 351 9.65 0.66 13.83
N GLU A 352 9.08 0.94 15.01
CA GLU A 352 9.85 1.31 16.20
C GLU A 352 10.84 0.19 16.62
N ASP A 353 10.38 -1.06 16.60
CA ASP A 353 11.21 -2.21 16.95
C ASP A 353 12.31 -2.44 15.90
N PHE A 354 11.98 -2.28 14.62
CA PHE A 354 12.93 -2.40 13.52
C PHE A 354 14.02 -1.34 13.64
N GLU A 355 13.70 -0.08 13.93
CA GLU A 355 14.69 0.98 14.10
C GLU A 355 15.70 0.62 15.20
N LYS A 356 15.22 0.14 16.37
CA LYS A 356 16.08 -0.29 17.48
C LYS A 356 16.98 -1.46 17.07
N LEU A 357 16.42 -2.46 16.39
CA LEU A 357 17.15 -3.65 15.94
C LEU A 357 18.16 -3.30 14.83
N ALA A 358 17.80 -2.41 13.91
CA ALA A 358 18.65 -1.98 12.80
C ALA A 358 19.89 -1.22 13.31
N ILE A 359 19.69 -0.28 14.24
CA ILE A 359 20.79 0.46 14.88
C ILE A 359 21.66 -0.47 15.72
N ALA A 360 21.07 -1.46 16.41
CA ALA A 360 21.82 -2.48 17.14
C ALA A 360 22.67 -3.33 16.19
N GLN A 361 22.07 -3.80 15.09
CA GLN A 361 22.75 -4.62 14.08
C GLN A 361 23.87 -3.85 13.39
N SER A 362 23.70 -2.55 13.11
CA SER A 362 24.76 -1.78 12.45
C SER A 362 26.04 -1.67 13.29
N ARG A 363 25.92 -1.69 14.62
CA ARG A 363 27.07 -1.66 15.52
C ARG A 363 27.91 -2.93 15.43
N THR A 364 27.28 -4.08 15.20
CA THR A 364 28.01 -5.36 15.14
C THR A 364 28.90 -5.49 13.91
N TRP A 365 28.73 -4.64 12.89
CA TRP A 365 29.56 -4.65 11.68
C TRP A 365 31.02 -4.27 11.95
N SER A 366 31.31 -3.57 13.06
CA SER A 366 32.68 -3.30 13.51
C SER A 366 33.43 -4.58 13.88
N GLY A 367 32.70 -5.62 14.33
CA GLY A 367 33.26 -6.85 14.83
C GLY A 367 33.93 -6.72 16.20
N ASN A 368 33.56 -5.74 17.04
CA ASN A 368 34.10 -5.58 18.40
C ASN A 368 33.19 -6.22 19.47
N ASP A 369 33.81 -6.75 20.52
CA ASP A 369 33.10 -7.42 21.63
C ASP A 369 32.05 -6.53 22.32
N ALA A 370 32.42 -5.28 22.61
CA ALA A 370 31.54 -4.29 23.24
C ALA A 370 30.32 -3.90 22.37
N ASP A 371 30.49 -3.90 21.05
CA ASP A 371 29.41 -3.56 20.13
C ASP A 371 28.35 -4.67 20.11
N PHE A 372 28.76 -5.94 20.17
CA PHE A 372 27.86 -7.09 20.34
C PHE A 372 27.07 -7.02 21.66
N ASP A 373 27.73 -6.67 22.77
CA ASP A 373 27.02 -6.50 24.05
C ASP A 373 25.94 -5.43 23.98
N SER A 374 26.26 -4.28 23.37
CA SER A 374 25.29 -3.20 23.19
C SER A 374 24.13 -3.62 22.28
N ALA A 375 24.41 -4.39 21.22
CA ALA A 375 23.39 -4.87 20.30
C ALA A 375 22.47 -5.90 20.96
N ILE A 376 23.04 -6.87 21.69
CA ILE A 376 22.31 -7.88 22.46
C ILE A 376 21.40 -7.23 23.49
N ALA A 377 21.91 -6.26 24.26
CA ALA A 377 21.10 -5.55 25.26
C ALA A 377 19.92 -4.79 24.60
N SER A 378 20.16 -4.14 23.45
CA SER A 378 19.11 -3.47 22.68
C SER A 378 18.03 -4.46 22.21
N ALA A 379 18.41 -5.58 21.62
CA ALA A 379 17.45 -6.59 21.16
C ALA A 379 16.70 -7.28 22.32
N GLN A 380 17.35 -7.48 23.47
CA GLN A 380 16.69 -8.04 24.67
C GLN A 380 15.64 -7.11 25.27
N SER A 381 15.73 -5.79 25.01
CA SER A 381 14.76 -4.80 25.48
C SER A 381 13.42 -4.87 24.76
N ILE A 382 13.34 -5.57 23.62
CA ILE A 382 12.08 -5.80 22.91
C ILE A 382 11.22 -6.76 23.74
N GLY A 383 10.02 -6.30 24.14
CA GLY A 383 9.06 -7.03 24.96
C GLY A 383 8.46 -8.26 24.25
N ALA A 384 7.99 -9.25 25.01
CA ALA A 384 7.44 -10.49 24.46
C ALA A 384 6.10 -10.33 23.73
N ASP A 385 5.40 -9.23 24.00
CA ASP A 385 4.15 -8.82 23.37
C ASP A 385 4.37 -8.06 22.04
N ARG A 386 5.63 -7.74 21.71
CA ARG A 386 5.98 -6.93 20.54
C ARG A 386 6.07 -7.76 19.25
N PRO A 387 5.70 -7.21 18.09
CA PRO A 387 5.68 -7.94 16.81
C PRO A 387 7.03 -8.56 16.41
N LEU A 388 8.14 -7.84 16.67
CA LEU A 388 9.48 -8.30 16.29
C LEU A 388 10.23 -9.04 17.40
N TYR A 389 9.55 -9.48 18.47
CA TYR A 389 10.19 -10.21 19.56
C TYR A 389 10.92 -11.48 19.10
N ALA A 390 10.26 -12.31 18.27
CA ALA A 390 10.86 -13.54 17.77
C ALA A 390 12.15 -13.27 16.97
N LYS A 391 12.11 -12.25 16.11
CA LYS A 391 13.28 -11.79 15.35
C LYS A 391 14.38 -11.27 16.27
N ALA A 392 14.02 -10.48 17.28
CA ALA A 392 14.98 -9.99 18.27
C ALA A 392 15.68 -11.16 19.01
N ARG A 393 14.95 -12.22 19.38
CA ARG A 393 15.54 -13.41 20.02
C ARG A 393 16.48 -14.17 19.09
N GLN A 394 16.10 -14.35 17.83
CA GLN A 394 16.97 -14.95 16.81
C GLN A 394 18.27 -14.14 16.62
N LEU A 395 18.17 -12.81 16.60
CA LEU A 395 19.35 -11.93 16.52
C LEU A 395 20.23 -12.06 17.76
N VAL A 396 19.65 -12.12 18.96
CA VAL A 396 20.40 -12.33 20.21
C VAL A 396 21.17 -13.65 20.18
N GLU A 397 20.52 -14.75 19.82
CA GLU A 397 21.18 -16.07 19.72
C GLU A 397 22.35 -16.04 18.72
N ARG A 398 22.10 -15.44 17.55
CA ARG A 398 23.13 -15.28 16.51
C ARG A 398 24.30 -14.40 16.98
N TRP A 399 24.04 -13.25 17.59
CA TRP A 399 25.08 -12.34 18.05
C TRP A 399 25.89 -12.89 19.22
N GLN A 400 25.27 -13.68 20.11
CA GLN A 400 25.98 -14.40 21.17
C GLN A 400 26.96 -15.42 20.60
N LEU A 401 26.53 -16.17 19.58
CA LEU A 401 27.40 -17.09 18.85
C LEU A 401 28.56 -16.32 18.21
N GLU A 402 28.26 -15.32 17.37
CA GLU A 402 29.29 -14.53 16.67
C GLU A 402 30.30 -13.87 17.63
N LYS A 403 29.84 -13.41 18.81
CA LYS A 403 30.70 -12.88 19.87
C LYS A 403 31.67 -13.94 20.41
N ALA A 404 31.18 -15.14 20.70
CA ALA A 404 32.02 -16.25 21.19
C ALA A 404 33.10 -16.64 20.18
N ASP A 405 32.74 -16.75 18.89
CA ASP A 405 33.70 -17.10 17.84
C ASP A 405 34.72 -15.99 17.56
N LEU A 406 34.32 -14.73 17.71
CA LEU A 406 35.25 -13.61 17.61
C LEU A 406 36.37 -13.72 18.66
N ALA A 407 36.03 -14.08 19.91
CA ALA A 407 37.03 -14.30 20.95
C ALA A 407 38.01 -15.43 20.58
N GLN A 408 37.49 -16.49 19.97
CA GLN A 408 38.28 -17.62 19.49
C GLN A 408 39.20 -17.22 18.32
N LEU A 409 38.70 -16.51 17.31
CA LEU A 409 39.52 -15.97 16.22
C LEU A 409 40.60 -15.02 16.73
N ASN A 410 40.29 -14.16 17.69
CA ASN A 410 41.27 -13.27 18.32
C ASN A 410 42.33 -14.04 19.09
N ARG A 411 41.95 -15.14 19.76
CA ARG A 411 42.91 -16.02 20.43
C ARG A 411 43.83 -16.72 19.43
N ALA A 412 43.30 -17.24 18.33
CA ALA A 412 44.10 -17.81 17.26
C ALA A 412 45.11 -16.79 16.70
N ARG A 413 44.67 -15.56 16.44
CA ARG A 413 45.57 -14.47 16.00
C ARG A 413 46.68 -14.19 17.01
N GLN A 414 46.36 -14.13 18.31
CA GLN A 414 47.35 -13.90 19.36
C GLN A 414 48.38 -15.03 19.44
N LEU A 415 47.96 -16.29 19.33
CA LEU A 415 48.88 -17.42 19.30
C LEU A 415 49.84 -17.31 18.10
N ALA A 416 49.33 -16.97 16.92
CA ALA A 416 50.16 -16.81 15.72
C ALA A 416 51.17 -15.65 15.78
N GLN A 417 51.04 -14.69 16.71
CA GLN A 417 51.92 -13.51 16.77
C GLN A 417 53.39 -13.83 17.05
N SER A 418 53.68 -14.94 17.74
CA SER A 418 55.07 -15.33 18.02
C SER A 418 55.82 -15.77 16.76
N GLY A 419 55.09 -16.17 15.70
CA GLY A 419 55.65 -16.73 14.47
C GLY A 419 56.33 -18.09 14.64
N ARG A 420 56.21 -18.72 15.82
CA ARG A 420 56.79 -20.05 16.08
C ARG A 420 55.92 -21.14 15.46
N PRO A 421 56.50 -22.19 14.85
CA PRO A 421 55.73 -23.28 14.25
C PRO A 421 54.73 -23.93 15.22
N GLU A 422 55.12 -24.13 16.48
CA GLU A 422 54.23 -24.70 17.51
C GLU A 422 53.01 -23.82 17.78
N ASP A 423 53.22 -22.50 17.87
CA ASP A 423 52.17 -21.55 18.20
C ASP A 423 51.24 -21.30 16.99
N ILE A 424 51.78 -21.31 15.76
CA ILE A 424 50.96 -21.25 14.54
C ILE A 424 50.10 -22.51 14.42
N GLN A 425 50.65 -23.69 14.73
CA GLN A 425 49.87 -24.93 14.73
C GLN A 425 48.74 -24.88 15.77
N ALA A 426 49.01 -24.36 16.97
CA ALA A 426 47.99 -24.13 17.99
C ALA A 426 46.93 -23.11 17.54
N ALA A 427 47.34 -22.05 16.84
CA ALA A 427 46.43 -21.07 16.25
C ALA A 427 45.50 -21.68 15.19
N ILE A 428 46.04 -22.51 14.29
CA ILE A 428 45.25 -23.26 13.29
C ILE A 428 44.22 -24.14 13.98
N ALA A 429 44.64 -24.94 14.96
CA ALA A 429 43.74 -25.82 15.69
C ALA A 429 42.64 -25.05 16.43
N ASN A 430 42.97 -23.87 16.98
CA ASN A 430 42.00 -23.02 17.65
C ASN A 430 40.98 -22.40 16.67
N ALA A 431 41.42 -21.88 15.52
CA ALA A 431 40.52 -21.32 14.51
C ALA A 431 39.67 -22.39 13.78
N ALA A 432 40.22 -23.59 13.55
CA ALA A 432 39.55 -24.69 12.87
C ALA A 432 38.42 -25.35 13.69
N GLN A 433 38.35 -25.07 14.99
CA GLN A 433 37.25 -25.51 15.85
C GLN A 433 35.93 -24.78 15.56
N ILE A 434 35.96 -23.63 14.87
CA ILE A 434 34.75 -22.90 14.50
C ILE A 434 34.01 -23.69 13.39
N PRO A 435 32.76 -24.17 13.64
CA PRO A 435 32.04 -24.99 12.68
C PRO A 435 31.74 -24.26 11.37
N SER A 436 31.62 -24.99 10.27
CA SER A 436 31.22 -24.43 8.96
C SER A 436 29.83 -23.79 8.97
N SER A 437 28.93 -24.25 9.84
CA SER A 437 27.58 -23.69 10.04
C SER A 437 27.58 -22.33 10.74
N ASN A 438 28.73 -21.86 11.23
CA ASN A 438 28.84 -20.61 11.96
C ASN A 438 28.78 -19.40 11.01
N PRO A 439 28.12 -18.28 11.37
CA PRO A 439 28.14 -17.04 10.58
C PRO A 439 29.54 -16.49 10.29
N ARG A 440 30.53 -16.78 11.14
CA ARG A 440 31.94 -16.37 11.00
C ARG A 440 32.85 -17.44 10.39
N SER A 441 32.29 -18.54 9.85
CA SER A 441 33.07 -19.65 9.29
C SER A 441 33.97 -19.24 8.13
N ALA A 442 33.50 -18.34 7.25
CA ALA A 442 34.29 -17.84 6.13
C ALA A 442 35.55 -17.08 6.61
N GLU A 443 35.43 -16.28 7.68
CA GLU A 443 36.57 -15.59 8.29
C GLU A 443 37.52 -16.59 8.97
N ALA A 444 36.98 -17.59 9.66
CA ALA A 444 37.77 -18.66 10.28
C ALA A 444 38.55 -19.47 9.26
N GLN A 445 37.92 -19.92 8.17
CA GLN A 445 38.55 -20.68 7.09
C GLN A 445 39.65 -19.88 6.41
N LYS A 446 39.43 -18.58 6.16
CA LYS A 446 40.46 -17.69 5.63
C LYS A 446 41.66 -17.58 6.57
N LEU A 447 41.43 -17.41 7.87
CA LEU A 447 42.51 -17.38 8.86
C LEU A 447 43.28 -18.71 8.90
N VAL A 448 42.56 -19.84 8.90
CA VAL A 448 43.16 -21.18 8.86
C VAL A 448 44.00 -21.38 7.61
N SER A 449 43.54 -20.98 6.43
CA SER A 449 44.30 -21.13 5.20
C SER A 449 45.58 -20.28 5.23
N GLN A 450 45.48 -19.04 5.73
CA GLN A 450 46.61 -18.13 5.87
C GLN A 450 47.67 -18.68 6.83
N LEU A 451 47.24 -19.11 8.02
CA LEU A 451 48.15 -19.67 9.02
C LEU A 451 48.77 -20.99 8.56
N THR A 452 48.02 -21.82 7.82
CA THR A 452 48.53 -23.07 7.25
C THR A 452 49.64 -22.80 6.24
N ALA A 453 49.47 -21.79 5.37
CA ALA A 453 50.49 -21.39 4.41
C ALA A 453 51.74 -20.84 5.10
N ASP A 454 51.59 -20.03 6.14
CA ASP A 454 52.71 -19.52 6.94
C ASP A 454 53.45 -20.66 7.66
N PHE A 455 52.72 -21.57 8.30
CA PHE A 455 53.28 -22.76 8.94
C PHE A 455 54.11 -23.61 7.96
N GLN A 456 53.56 -23.92 6.79
CA GLN A 456 54.25 -24.68 5.75
C GLN A 456 55.51 -23.95 5.28
N THR A 457 55.42 -22.63 5.09
CA THR A 457 56.57 -21.80 4.72
C THR A 457 57.67 -21.88 5.78
N LYS A 458 57.33 -21.74 7.06
CA LYS A 458 58.31 -21.85 8.17
C LYS A 458 58.94 -23.24 8.25
N GLN A 459 58.17 -24.29 7.99
CA GLN A 459 58.65 -25.68 8.03
C GLN A 459 59.58 -26.01 6.85
N ASP A 460 59.25 -25.52 5.66
CA ASP A 460 59.91 -25.90 4.42
C ASP A 460 61.10 -24.99 4.08
N ARG A 461 61.11 -23.74 4.58
CA ARG A 461 62.17 -22.76 4.29
C ARG A 461 63.57 -23.29 4.61
N PRO A 462 63.84 -23.91 5.77
CA PRO A 462 65.16 -24.46 6.06
C PRO A 462 65.58 -25.58 5.10
N ILE A 463 64.63 -26.34 4.54
CA ILE A 463 64.91 -27.38 3.55
C ILE A 463 65.36 -26.74 2.24
N LEU A 464 64.63 -25.71 1.80
CA LEU A 464 64.96 -24.94 0.60
C LEU A 464 66.32 -24.24 0.74
N ASP A 465 66.55 -23.55 1.87
CA ASP A 465 67.81 -22.85 2.15
C ASP A 465 69.00 -23.83 2.18
N GLN A 466 68.84 -25.02 2.77
CA GLN A 466 69.86 -26.08 2.74
C GLN A 466 70.11 -26.60 1.32
N ALA A 467 69.06 -26.77 0.52
CA ALA A 467 69.20 -27.19 -0.87
C ALA A 467 69.96 -26.14 -1.70
N GLU A 468 69.67 -24.86 -1.51
CA GLU A 468 70.39 -23.75 -2.15
C GLU A 468 71.87 -23.71 -1.73
N GLN A 469 72.17 -23.96 -0.45
CA GLN A 469 73.55 -24.06 0.04
C GLN A 469 74.31 -25.23 -0.59
N LEU A 470 73.69 -26.40 -0.71
CA LEU A 470 74.28 -27.55 -1.41
C LEU A 470 74.55 -27.20 -2.87
N ALA A 471 73.58 -26.60 -3.57
CA ALA A 471 73.72 -26.22 -4.98
C ALA A 471 74.82 -25.17 -5.24
N SER A 472 75.23 -24.40 -4.23
CA SER A 472 76.21 -23.31 -4.38
C SER A 472 77.60 -23.76 -4.85
N ALA A 473 77.98 -25.03 -4.62
CA ALA A 473 79.25 -25.58 -5.08
C ALA A 473 79.31 -25.76 -6.62
N GLY A 474 78.16 -25.86 -7.28
CA GLY A 474 78.05 -25.86 -8.75
C GLY A 474 78.53 -27.12 -9.47
N ASP A 475 78.98 -28.16 -8.75
CA ASP A 475 79.36 -29.45 -9.33
C ASP A 475 78.16 -30.43 -9.43
N LEU A 476 78.33 -31.47 -10.23
CA LEU A 476 77.28 -32.47 -10.52
C LEU A 476 76.73 -33.11 -9.23
N ALA A 477 77.60 -33.50 -8.29
CA ALA A 477 77.19 -34.21 -7.08
C ALA A 477 76.43 -33.29 -6.11
N SER A 478 76.88 -32.04 -6.00
CA SER A 478 76.23 -31.01 -5.17
C SER A 478 74.86 -30.60 -5.70
N LEU A 479 74.71 -30.43 -7.02
CA LEU A 479 73.41 -30.12 -7.65
C LEU A 479 72.43 -31.29 -7.54
N GLN A 480 72.89 -32.54 -7.71
CA GLN A 480 72.05 -33.73 -7.48
C GLN A 480 71.60 -33.83 -6.01
N SER A 481 72.50 -33.55 -5.07
CA SER A 481 72.19 -33.54 -3.63
C SER A 481 71.19 -32.44 -3.27
N ALA A 482 71.29 -31.27 -3.88
CA ALA A 482 70.33 -30.18 -3.72
C ALA A 482 68.93 -30.59 -4.22
N ILE A 483 68.83 -31.27 -5.37
CA ILE A 483 67.56 -31.80 -5.89
C ILE A 483 66.93 -32.81 -4.92
N VAL A 484 67.72 -33.73 -4.36
CA VAL A 484 67.21 -34.70 -3.36
C VAL A 484 66.70 -33.99 -2.09
N GLN A 485 67.35 -32.89 -1.68
CA GLN A 485 66.94 -32.14 -0.50
C GLN A 485 65.60 -31.41 -0.71
N ILE A 486 65.44 -30.74 -1.85
CA ILE A 486 64.23 -29.98 -2.20
C ILE A 486 63.02 -30.87 -2.53
N ASP A 487 63.25 -32.12 -2.95
CA ASP A 487 62.20 -33.14 -3.15
C ASP A 487 61.43 -33.49 -1.86
N ARG A 488 61.95 -33.10 -0.69
CA ARG A 488 61.23 -33.19 0.60
C ARG A 488 60.08 -32.21 0.70
N ILE A 489 60.04 -31.17 -0.13
CA ILE A 489 58.94 -30.21 -0.22
C ILE A 489 57.87 -30.80 -1.16
N GLY A 490 56.80 -31.32 -0.57
CA GLY A 490 55.71 -31.98 -1.31
C GLY A 490 54.87 -31.04 -2.18
N ALA A 491 54.26 -31.61 -3.22
CA ALA A 491 53.31 -30.91 -4.09
C ALA A 491 52.11 -30.35 -3.29
N GLY A 492 51.72 -29.11 -3.60
CA GLY A 492 50.60 -28.41 -2.96
C GLY A 492 50.94 -27.68 -1.64
N ARG A 493 52.21 -27.67 -1.23
CA ARG A 493 52.69 -26.86 -0.09
C ARG A 493 53.07 -25.45 -0.52
N ALA A 494 53.09 -24.51 0.43
CA ALA A 494 53.32 -23.09 0.17
C ALA A 494 54.60 -22.78 -0.63
N LEU A 495 55.72 -23.49 -0.38
CA LEU A 495 57.00 -23.29 -1.08
C LEU A 495 57.19 -24.20 -2.30
N PHE A 496 56.19 -24.99 -2.70
CA PHE A 496 56.36 -25.97 -3.79
C PHE A 496 56.71 -25.32 -5.13
N THR A 497 56.09 -24.20 -5.49
CA THR A 497 56.38 -23.52 -6.77
C THR A 497 57.81 -22.96 -6.80
N GLU A 498 58.24 -22.29 -5.73
CA GLU A 498 59.63 -21.82 -5.59
C GLU A 498 60.60 -23.01 -5.64
N ALA A 499 60.21 -24.13 -5.04
CA ALA A 499 61.00 -25.33 -5.04
C ALA A 499 61.15 -25.97 -6.44
N GLU A 500 60.06 -26.02 -7.21
CA GLU A 500 60.08 -26.54 -8.57
C GLU A 500 60.95 -25.66 -9.49
N ASP A 501 60.86 -24.34 -9.37
CA ASP A 501 61.68 -23.42 -10.16
C ASP A 501 63.19 -23.65 -9.94
N ARG A 502 63.59 -23.84 -8.67
CA ARG A 502 64.97 -24.18 -8.30
C ARG A 502 65.39 -25.53 -8.85
N ARG A 503 64.54 -26.56 -8.73
CA ARG A 503 64.78 -27.89 -9.30
C ARG A 503 65.04 -27.80 -10.80
N GLN A 504 64.19 -27.10 -11.54
CA GLN A 504 64.32 -26.92 -12.99
C GLN A 504 65.61 -26.19 -13.36
N GLN A 505 66.01 -25.18 -12.58
CA GLN A 505 67.27 -24.47 -12.77
C GLN A 505 68.49 -25.40 -12.59
N TRP A 506 68.55 -26.16 -11.50
CA TRP A 506 69.67 -27.07 -11.24
C TRP A 506 69.73 -28.22 -12.25
N GLN A 507 68.58 -28.75 -12.69
CA GLN A 507 68.53 -29.74 -13.76
C GLN A 507 69.10 -29.21 -15.09
N ARG A 508 68.87 -27.91 -15.41
CA ARG A 508 69.51 -27.28 -16.58
C ARG A 508 71.03 -27.21 -16.42
N GLN A 509 71.52 -26.86 -15.24
CA GLN A 509 72.96 -26.79 -14.97
C GLN A 509 73.63 -28.17 -15.05
N ILE A 510 73.01 -29.20 -14.49
CA ILE A 510 73.48 -30.59 -14.61
C ILE A 510 73.63 -30.99 -16.08
N ARG A 511 72.60 -30.76 -16.90
CA ARG A 511 72.66 -31.08 -18.34
C ARG A 511 73.79 -30.34 -19.08
N GLN A 512 74.06 -29.09 -18.70
CA GLN A 512 75.15 -28.29 -19.28
C GLN A 512 76.53 -28.87 -18.90
N ILE A 513 76.73 -29.22 -17.63
CA ILE A 513 77.97 -29.83 -17.14
C ILE A 513 78.22 -31.16 -17.85
N GLU A 514 77.21 -32.05 -17.89
CA GLU A 514 77.31 -33.35 -18.56
C GLU A 514 77.58 -33.24 -20.07
N ALA A 515 77.02 -32.21 -20.72
CA ALA A 515 77.27 -31.95 -22.14
C ALA A 515 78.70 -31.45 -22.37
N GLN A 516 79.20 -30.58 -21.48
CA GLN A 516 80.56 -30.07 -21.52
C GLN A 516 81.59 -31.20 -21.29
N GLU A 517 81.36 -32.06 -20.31
CA GLU A 517 82.18 -33.25 -20.04
C GLU A 517 82.17 -34.23 -21.22
N ARG A 518 81.01 -34.48 -21.84
CA ARG A 518 80.92 -35.29 -23.07
C ARG A 518 81.66 -34.68 -24.26
N ALA A 519 81.62 -33.35 -24.41
CA ALA A 519 82.36 -32.66 -25.46
C ALA A 519 83.88 -32.71 -25.24
N LEU A 520 84.33 -32.62 -23.98
CA LEU A 520 85.74 -32.78 -23.58
C LEU A 520 86.23 -34.23 -23.74
N ALA A 521 85.34 -35.22 -23.65
CA ALA A 521 85.64 -36.64 -23.82
C ALA A 521 85.57 -37.13 -25.29
N ALA A 522 85.17 -36.28 -26.24
CA ALA A 522 85.07 -36.63 -27.65
C ALA A 522 86.40 -36.38 -28.40
N PRO A 523 86.90 -37.33 -29.23
CA PRO A 523 88.13 -37.12 -30.00
C PRO A 523 87.93 -36.10 -31.14
N PRO A 524 88.96 -35.32 -31.54
CA PRO A 524 88.83 -34.33 -32.61
C PRO A 524 88.63 -35.04 -33.96
N SER A 525 87.62 -34.63 -34.73
CA SER A 525 87.42 -35.11 -36.10
C SER A 525 87.66 -33.97 -37.11
N PRO A 526 88.30 -34.25 -38.26
CA PRO A 526 88.61 -33.25 -39.28
C PRO A 526 87.42 -32.97 -40.21
N THR A 527 87.51 -31.81 -40.87
CA THR A 527 86.61 -31.29 -41.90
C THR A 527 86.49 -32.21 -43.11
N THR A 528 85.31 -32.28 -43.75
CA THR A 528 85.15 -32.18 -45.21
C THR A 528 83.67 -32.09 -45.64
N ASP A 529 83.49 -31.34 -46.73
CA ASP A 529 82.25 -30.91 -47.36
C ASP A 529 81.44 -32.00 -48.08
N ALA A 530 80.19 -31.60 -48.37
CA ALA A 530 79.05 -32.34 -48.88
C ALA A 530 79.18 -33.00 -50.29
N THR A 531 78.47 -34.12 -50.50
CA THR A 531 77.28 -34.21 -51.39
C THR A 531 76.61 -35.61 -51.41
N GLY A 532 75.33 -35.65 -50.98
CA GLY A 532 74.19 -36.40 -51.55
C GLY A 532 74.21 -37.93 -51.72
N SER A 533 73.40 -38.65 -50.92
CA SER A 533 72.06 -39.16 -51.32
C SER A 533 71.57 -40.37 -50.48
N LEU A 534 70.38 -40.19 -49.88
CA LEU A 534 69.30 -41.16 -49.64
C LEU A 534 69.63 -42.53 -49.01
N PHE A 535 69.63 -42.58 -47.68
CA PHE A 535 69.02 -43.67 -46.91
C PHE A 535 68.28 -43.11 -45.69
N GLN A 536 66.96 -43.25 -45.70
CA GLN A 536 66.04 -42.72 -44.70
C GLN A 536 66.01 -43.67 -43.50
N ASN A 537 66.50 -43.20 -42.35
CA ASN A 537 66.63 -43.99 -41.12
C ASN A 537 65.51 -43.57 -40.12
N PRO A 538 64.71 -44.47 -39.52
CA PRO A 538 63.47 -44.11 -38.81
C PRO A 538 63.61 -43.49 -37.40
N GLN A 539 64.80 -43.07 -36.95
CA GLN A 539 65.05 -42.71 -35.55
C GLN A 539 64.95 -41.20 -35.21
N SER A 540 64.79 -40.32 -36.20
CA SER A 540 64.63 -38.88 -35.96
C SER A 540 63.18 -38.47 -35.66
N THR A 541 62.19 -39.23 -36.11
CA THR A 541 60.76 -38.93 -35.91
C THR A 541 60.33 -39.14 -34.46
N GLN A 542 60.75 -40.24 -33.83
CA GLN A 542 60.30 -40.59 -32.48
C GLN A 542 60.80 -39.60 -31.41
N SER A 543 62.00 -39.05 -31.59
CA SER A 543 62.57 -38.04 -30.68
C SER A 543 61.88 -36.68 -30.81
N GLN A 544 61.48 -36.32 -32.04
CA GLN A 544 60.76 -35.08 -32.33
C GLN A 544 59.29 -35.16 -31.92
N GLU A 545 58.64 -36.32 -32.07
CA GLU A 545 57.28 -36.59 -31.62
C GLU A 545 57.17 -36.54 -30.08
N ILE A 546 58.12 -37.14 -29.35
CA ILE A 546 58.14 -37.07 -27.87
C ILE A 546 58.28 -35.61 -27.37
N GLN A 547 59.09 -34.79 -28.04
CA GLN A 547 59.25 -33.38 -27.69
C GLN A 547 57.98 -32.56 -28.00
N ALA A 548 57.33 -32.82 -29.13
CA ALA A 548 56.06 -32.18 -29.50
C ALA A 548 54.92 -32.53 -28.53
N ASP A 549 54.84 -33.81 -28.12
CA ASP A 549 53.86 -34.27 -27.14
C ASP A 549 54.10 -33.65 -25.75
N GLN A 550 55.36 -33.53 -25.34
CA GLN A 550 55.74 -32.81 -24.11
C GLN A 550 55.33 -31.35 -24.15
N GLN A 551 55.55 -30.67 -25.29
CA GLN A 551 55.18 -29.27 -25.46
C GLN A 551 53.66 -29.09 -25.45
N THR A 552 52.90 -30.06 -25.97
CA THR A 552 51.44 -30.07 -25.93
C THR A 552 50.93 -30.17 -24.49
N LEU A 553 51.51 -31.07 -23.68
CA LEU A 553 51.17 -31.18 -22.26
C LEU A 553 51.55 -29.92 -21.46
N GLU A 554 52.68 -29.29 -21.78
CA GLU A 554 53.09 -28.05 -21.10
C GLU A 554 52.17 -26.87 -21.46
N THR A 555 51.74 -26.80 -22.72
CA THR A 555 50.74 -25.83 -23.15
C THR A 555 49.42 -26.05 -22.42
N ALA A 556 49.00 -27.30 -22.24
CA ALA A 556 47.81 -27.66 -21.47
C ALA A 556 47.92 -27.22 -20.00
N ARG A 557 49.09 -27.37 -19.36
CA ARG A 557 49.35 -26.88 -18.00
C ARG A 557 49.23 -25.38 -17.89
N SER A 558 49.83 -24.65 -18.83
CA SER A 558 49.76 -23.17 -18.84
C SER A 558 48.33 -22.66 -19.03
N ALA A 559 47.50 -23.39 -19.78
CA ALA A 559 46.10 -23.05 -19.98
C ALA A 559 45.25 -23.22 -18.70
N ALA A 560 45.68 -24.04 -17.74
CA ALA A 560 44.98 -24.20 -16.46
C ALA A 560 45.24 -23.04 -15.47
N ASN A 561 46.20 -22.15 -15.75
CA ASN A 561 46.61 -21.08 -14.83
C ASN A 561 45.53 -20.03 -14.55
N GLY A 562 44.51 -19.90 -15.42
CA GLY A 562 43.40 -18.99 -15.18
C GLY A 562 42.48 -19.43 -14.03
N GLY A 563 42.53 -20.70 -13.61
CA GLY A 563 41.86 -21.21 -12.42
C GLY A 563 40.32 -21.26 -12.50
N THR A 564 39.74 -20.97 -13.67
CA THR A 564 38.30 -21.09 -13.90
C THR A 564 37.93 -22.45 -14.48
N ILE A 565 36.65 -22.80 -14.41
CA ILE A 565 36.13 -24.04 -15.01
C ILE A 565 36.36 -24.08 -16.53
N ASP A 566 36.31 -22.92 -17.19
CA ASP A 566 36.58 -22.81 -18.63
C ASP A 566 38.06 -23.00 -18.95
N ASP A 567 38.95 -22.48 -18.11
CA ASP A 567 40.39 -22.70 -18.22
C ASP A 567 40.76 -24.18 -18.03
N TYR A 568 40.15 -24.85 -17.04
CA TYR A 568 40.34 -26.28 -16.81
C TYR A 568 39.78 -27.13 -17.95
N ALA A 569 38.59 -26.82 -18.46
CA ALA A 569 38.02 -27.53 -19.60
C ALA A 569 38.92 -27.39 -20.85
N ASN A 570 39.46 -26.20 -21.08
CA ASN A 570 40.41 -25.96 -22.17
C ASN A 570 41.73 -26.71 -21.97
N ALA A 571 42.28 -26.70 -20.75
CA ALA A 571 43.49 -27.44 -20.40
C ALA A 571 43.33 -28.95 -20.59
N ILE A 572 42.20 -29.53 -20.15
CA ILE A 572 41.90 -30.95 -20.36
C ILE A 572 41.82 -31.26 -21.86
N ARG A 573 41.16 -30.41 -22.66
CA ARG A 573 41.07 -30.59 -24.12
C ARG A 573 42.45 -30.57 -24.80
N LEU A 574 43.36 -29.71 -24.34
CA LEU A 574 44.74 -29.67 -24.85
C LEU A 574 45.53 -30.91 -24.43
N ALA A 575 45.37 -31.37 -23.19
CA ALA A 575 46.03 -32.58 -22.68
C ALA A 575 45.50 -33.86 -23.34
N ASP A 576 44.21 -33.92 -23.69
CA ASP A 576 43.64 -35.05 -24.42
C ASP A 576 44.17 -35.16 -25.86
N GLY A 577 44.75 -34.07 -26.39
CA GLY A 577 45.45 -34.04 -27.67
C GLY A 577 46.77 -34.82 -27.69
N VAL A 578 47.29 -35.25 -26.53
CA VAL A 578 48.48 -36.11 -26.45
C VAL A 578 48.12 -37.52 -26.92
N PRO A 579 48.80 -38.07 -27.95
CA PRO A 579 48.49 -39.39 -28.51
C PRO A 579 48.54 -40.52 -27.46
N GLU A 580 47.66 -41.51 -27.59
CA GLU A 580 47.61 -42.66 -26.66
C GLU A 580 48.91 -43.49 -26.65
N THR A 581 49.65 -43.48 -27.76
CA THR A 581 50.93 -44.16 -27.92
C THR A 581 52.12 -43.34 -27.39
N SER A 582 51.87 -42.12 -26.91
CA SER A 582 52.91 -41.21 -26.43
C SER A 582 53.50 -41.66 -25.10
N ALA A 583 54.81 -41.51 -24.93
CA ALA A 583 55.49 -41.79 -23.66
C ALA A 583 55.00 -40.88 -22.51
N VAL A 584 54.43 -39.72 -22.81
CA VAL A 584 53.88 -38.78 -21.80
C VAL A 584 52.36 -38.89 -21.62
N ARG A 585 51.70 -39.84 -22.29
CA ARG A 585 50.24 -40.03 -22.17
C ARG A 585 49.79 -40.28 -20.73
N GLY A 586 50.54 -41.08 -19.98
CA GLY A 586 50.22 -41.34 -18.57
C GLY A 586 50.22 -40.06 -17.71
N GLN A 587 51.13 -39.12 -17.99
CA GLN A 587 51.18 -37.83 -17.29
C GLN A 587 50.02 -36.92 -17.73
N ALA A 588 49.68 -36.93 -19.03
CA ALA A 588 48.53 -36.20 -19.54
C ALA A 588 47.22 -36.71 -18.90
N GLN A 589 47.07 -38.03 -18.76
CA GLN A 589 45.90 -38.64 -18.12
C GLN A 589 45.78 -38.21 -16.64
N GLN A 590 46.85 -38.34 -15.86
CA GLN A 590 46.87 -37.89 -14.46
C GLN A 590 46.51 -36.40 -14.31
N PHE A 591 47.02 -35.56 -15.22
CA PHE A 591 46.71 -34.13 -15.24
C PHE A 591 45.23 -33.88 -15.55
N MET A 592 44.66 -34.57 -16.54
CA MET A 592 43.24 -34.47 -16.87
C MET A 592 42.36 -34.94 -15.71
N ASP A 593 42.73 -36.02 -15.03
CA ASP A 593 42.00 -36.56 -13.89
C ASP A 593 41.99 -35.57 -12.72
N GLN A 594 43.14 -34.97 -12.40
CA GLN A 594 43.24 -33.93 -11.37
C GLN A 594 42.36 -32.72 -11.66
N LEU A 595 42.40 -32.19 -12.89
CA LEU A 595 41.57 -31.05 -13.27
C LEU A 595 40.08 -31.40 -13.27
N SER A 596 39.73 -32.60 -13.74
CA SER A 596 38.34 -33.07 -13.71
C SER A 596 37.79 -33.13 -12.27
N GLN A 597 38.61 -33.52 -11.31
CA GLN A 597 38.23 -33.57 -9.90
C GLN A 597 38.02 -32.17 -9.32
N GLN A 598 38.86 -31.20 -9.69
CA GLN A 598 38.70 -29.80 -9.27
C GLN A 598 37.42 -29.19 -9.86
N MET A 599 37.14 -29.43 -11.15
CA MET A 599 35.91 -29.01 -11.80
C MET A 599 34.67 -29.62 -11.12
N TYR A 600 34.72 -30.90 -10.74
CA TYR A 600 33.63 -31.55 -10.03
C TYR A 600 33.39 -30.93 -8.65
N LEU A 601 34.45 -30.66 -7.88
CA LEU A 601 34.33 -30.02 -6.56
C LEU A 601 33.76 -28.60 -6.67
N ALA A 602 34.20 -27.83 -7.67
CA ALA A 602 33.67 -26.50 -7.94
C ALA A 602 32.17 -26.56 -8.30
N ALA A 603 31.78 -27.46 -9.21
CA ALA A 603 30.38 -27.68 -9.57
C ALA A 603 29.54 -28.14 -8.37
N ARG A 604 30.09 -29.01 -7.51
CA ARG A 604 29.41 -29.46 -6.29
C ARG A 604 29.21 -28.32 -5.29
N SER A 605 30.20 -27.48 -5.07
CA SER A 605 30.07 -26.30 -4.21
C SER A 605 29.08 -25.28 -4.78
N GLN A 606 29.09 -25.07 -6.11
CA GLN A 606 28.15 -24.19 -6.78
C GLN A 606 26.70 -24.65 -6.61
N SER A 607 26.46 -25.96 -6.49
CA SER A 607 25.11 -26.51 -6.36
C SER A 607 24.35 -26.07 -5.11
N ASP A 608 25.05 -25.54 -4.10
CA ASP A 608 24.44 -25.06 -2.85
C ASP A 608 23.74 -23.69 -3.01
N PHE A 609 24.09 -22.93 -4.06
CA PHE A 609 23.54 -21.58 -4.29
C PHE A 609 23.10 -21.32 -5.74
N ASP A 610 23.56 -22.10 -6.71
CA ASP A 610 23.21 -22.00 -8.13
C ASP A 610 23.18 -23.39 -8.78
N MET A 611 22.03 -24.06 -8.70
CA MET A 611 21.86 -25.42 -9.24
C MET A 611 21.99 -25.49 -10.78
N LEU A 612 21.52 -24.46 -11.51
CA LEU A 612 21.60 -24.46 -12.98
C LEU A 612 23.04 -24.21 -13.44
N GLY A 613 23.75 -23.27 -12.82
CA GLY A 613 25.17 -23.07 -13.08
C GLY A 613 26.01 -24.28 -12.68
N ALA A 614 25.69 -24.96 -11.58
CA ALA A 614 26.35 -26.20 -11.19
C ALA A 614 26.18 -27.32 -12.23
N ILE A 615 25.00 -27.45 -12.84
CA ILE A 615 24.78 -28.40 -13.95
C ILE A 615 25.65 -28.02 -15.15
N ALA A 616 25.64 -26.75 -15.57
CA ALA A 616 26.45 -26.28 -16.70
C ALA A 616 27.96 -26.48 -16.47
N SER A 617 28.43 -26.27 -15.24
CA SER A 617 29.80 -26.52 -14.81
C SER A 617 30.16 -28.01 -14.82
N ALA A 618 29.28 -28.88 -14.33
CA ALA A 618 29.49 -30.32 -14.33
C ALA A 618 29.43 -30.93 -15.74
N GLU A 619 28.65 -30.36 -16.64
CA GLU A 619 28.54 -30.81 -18.04
C GLU A 619 29.82 -30.57 -18.85
N LYS A 620 30.68 -29.64 -18.42
CA LYS A 620 31.99 -29.38 -19.04
C LYS A 620 33.05 -30.43 -18.73
N ILE A 621 32.77 -31.38 -17.82
CA ILE A 621 33.71 -32.44 -17.43
C ILE A 621 33.73 -33.55 -18.50
N PRO A 622 34.88 -33.85 -19.15
CA PRO A 622 34.92 -34.78 -20.28
C PRO A 622 34.84 -36.28 -19.89
N PRO A 623 34.36 -37.18 -20.79
CA PRO A 623 34.18 -38.61 -20.52
C PRO A 623 35.44 -39.44 -20.23
N ARG A 624 36.62 -38.96 -20.61
CA ARG A 624 37.91 -39.65 -20.45
C ARG A 624 38.67 -39.19 -19.20
N THR A 625 37.93 -38.84 -18.15
CA THR A 625 38.48 -38.33 -16.89
C THR A 625 37.83 -39.00 -15.69
N ASP A 626 38.57 -39.11 -14.59
CA ASP A 626 38.13 -39.79 -13.37
C ASP A 626 36.81 -39.22 -12.78
N ALA A 627 36.65 -37.90 -12.79
CA ALA A 627 35.48 -37.27 -12.17
C ALA A 627 34.20 -37.32 -13.03
N TYR A 628 34.27 -37.84 -14.27
CA TYR A 628 33.13 -37.86 -15.18
C TYR A 628 31.92 -38.60 -14.61
N ALA A 629 32.13 -39.79 -14.04
CA ALA A 629 31.05 -40.59 -13.48
C ALA A 629 30.36 -39.86 -12.31
N GLN A 630 31.14 -39.18 -11.48
CA GLN A 630 30.65 -38.37 -10.36
C GLN A 630 29.86 -37.15 -10.86
N ALA A 631 30.37 -36.46 -11.88
CA ALA A 631 29.68 -35.35 -12.53
C ALA A 631 28.31 -35.76 -13.09
N GLN A 632 28.22 -36.90 -13.78
CA GLN A 632 26.95 -37.42 -14.30
C GLN A 632 25.96 -37.83 -13.20
N GLN A 633 26.45 -38.28 -12.04
CA GLN A 633 25.58 -38.51 -10.87
C GLN A 633 25.06 -37.20 -10.29
N LEU A 634 25.92 -36.18 -10.15
CA LEU A 634 25.56 -34.85 -9.67
C LEU A 634 24.49 -34.21 -10.57
N ILE A 635 24.71 -34.20 -11.90
CA ILE A 635 23.75 -33.67 -12.88
C ILE A 635 22.38 -34.37 -12.72
N ARG A 636 22.36 -35.70 -12.60
CA ARG A 636 21.12 -36.46 -12.39
C ARG A 636 20.43 -36.16 -11.06
N SER A 637 21.19 -35.88 -10.00
CA SER A 637 20.58 -35.45 -8.73
C SER A 637 19.98 -34.05 -8.82
N LEU A 638 20.68 -33.11 -9.46
CA LEU A 638 20.26 -31.72 -9.56
C LEU A 638 19.05 -31.54 -10.50
N ARG A 639 19.00 -32.26 -11.63
CA ARG A 639 17.83 -32.25 -12.51
C ARG A 639 16.58 -32.79 -11.82
N ARG A 640 16.73 -33.88 -11.04
CA ARG A 640 15.63 -34.41 -10.22
C ARG A 640 15.13 -33.41 -9.18
N SER A 641 16.01 -32.66 -8.51
CA SER A 641 15.57 -31.62 -7.56
C SER A 641 14.90 -30.41 -8.25
N LEU A 642 15.23 -30.15 -9.51
CA LEU A 642 14.61 -29.10 -10.32
C LEU A 642 13.31 -29.55 -11.04
N GLY A 643 12.91 -30.81 -10.90
CA GLY A 643 11.73 -31.37 -11.59
C GLY A 643 11.92 -31.57 -13.09
N GLN A 644 13.16 -31.67 -13.56
CA GLN A 644 13.55 -31.91 -14.95
C GLN A 644 13.94 -33.36 -15.23
#